data_AF-A0A1H5SUF8-F1
#
_entry.id   AF-A0A1H5SUF8-F1
#
_cell.length_a   1.000
_cell.length_b   1.000
_cell.length_c   1.000
_cell.angle_alpha   90.00
_cell.angle_beta   90.00
_cell.angle_gamma   90.00
#
_symmetry.space_group_name_H-M   'P 1'
#
loop_
_entity.id
_entity.type
_entity.pdbx_description
1 polymer ?
#
loop_
_entity_poly.entity_id
_entity_poly.type
_entity_poly.pdbx_seq_one_letter_code
_entity_poly.pdbx_strand_id
1 'polypeptide(L)'
;MTTSEIISVAKGLYTNANIDNDYINKLNMVFNELLEIANVTTDSIKRNVLLQMIMDLKDNLEGGFRSRSADIIFEFLATIEGEKRIEKDIDKEFNRKTLIDTFKENLKVLSKYNASLFIGLMNELYPEDCLIEGKISESDVEHVINEFSKYIDKYNGEFIDGKFVDRVDLDKIDEINRNSLYMNPERQYDFDFDYCGNKSIKIVEKDKIFFLSSGYDSNLEAKILFNDSNYQVDTAYVLVGLGNGSILDYFLKHTNIDNEIICVEPDIEVFIKTMHFYKFPSQKERLRFYIFVNGINDRNLEGVFQSIVTPQRIPVTTIVTISSYYSSYYDEVQKFNERFQKAAKWNTMNLNTKVFRGANAVENIIENLPILIKNSSIYDCVTSMKSYKDRTAFIVGAGPSLDKNIDELKRVKNKGIIIAADTAVKILLNHGIVPDMMVTIDAIKKKETFDDDRMNDIPILTGGEALNIAIKNHRSKLFFLTDLEYVRYFILKYDKPDIFFSTGGSVATSAMFFSYLVGFKRIVMVGMDLAMTKMKYHASDIYNEGTFDLNDPNIVECESYDGAKVYSTLDLVAYAEWIEESLSKFRDSEVINATEGGLKIKGVENVTLDYAASLVENELEVDFSKALAEVPITFTSKEIQEILEINASYVEFAKAQDRKLKLLISDLEHAKNEFEMGKKVDFTPLFDRIHEFDDSRRNDAFQDLVSIKAKQKEKEIADGVINFNKKAADDSTEELLEAVINMLKATLEANKEVGEKFSEVYKKV
;
A
#
# COMPACT_ATOMS: atom_id res chain seq x y z
N MET A 1 37.76 21.88 34.30
CA MET A 1 37.39 21.06 33.14
C MET A 1 37.50 21.95 31.92
N THR A 2 37.70 21.37 30.76
CA THR A 2 37.61 22.10 29.48
C THR A 2 36.14 22.31 29.11
N THR A 3 35.82 23.33 28.30
CA THR A 3 34.45 23.54 27.78
C THR A 3 33.89 22.28 27.14
N SER A 4 34.70 21.55 26.37
CA SER A 4 34.31 20.28 25.74
C SER A 4 33.95 19.17 26.73
N GLU A 5 34.63 19.10 27.88
CA GLU A 5 34.30 18.15 28.95
C GLU A 5 32.99 18.52 29.64
N ILE A 6 32.75 19.82 29.89
CA ILE A 6 31.49 20.31 30.46
C ILE A 6 30.33 20.01 29.50
N ILE A 7 30.49 20.28 28.21
CA ILE A 7 29.50 19.97 27.16
C ILE A 7 29.21 18.47 27.11
N SER A 8 30.23 17.62 27.21
CA SER A 8 30.06 16.16 27.23
C SER A 8 29.22 15.70 28.42
N VAL A 9 29.49 16.26 29.60
CA VAL A 9 28.69 16.01 30.82
C VAL A 9 27.28 16.59 30.71
N ALA A 10 27.07 17.72 30.05
CA ALA A 10 25.73 18.24 29.83
C ALA A 10 24.93 17.39 28.81
N LYS A 11 25.57 16.92 27.72
CA LYS A 11 24.92 16.06 26.71
C LYS A 11 24.47 14.73 27.29
N GLY A 12 25.26 14.13 28.17
CA GLY A 12 24.89 12.84 28.76
C GLY A 12 23.67 12.91 29.70
N LEU A 13 23.26 14.09 30.17
CA LEU A 13 21.99 14.26 30.90
C LEU A 13 20.76 13.97 30.02
N TYR A 14 20.88 14.14 28.69
CA TYR A 14 19.83 13.77 27.73
C TYR A 14 19.80 12.27 27.42
N THR A 15 20.98 11.65 27.36
CA THR A 15 21.14 10.33 26.76
C THR A 15 21.27 9.19 27.78
N ASN A 16 21.68 9.48 29.02
CA ASN A 16 21.93 8.44 30.01
C ASN A 16 20.63 8.06 30.75
N ALA A 17 20.19 6.81 30.56
CA ALA A 17 19.06 6.24 31.28
C ALA A 17 19.32 6.18 32.80
N ASN A 18 20.55 5.84 33.21
CA ASN A 18 20.98 5.79 34.61
C ASN A 18 22.17 6.73 34.88
N ILE A 19 22.02 7.59 35.88
CA ILE A 19 23.06 8.48 36.40
C ILE A 19 23.68 7.79 37.62
N ASP A 20 24.95 7.40 37.51
CA ASP A 20 25.69 6.78 38.61
C ASP A 20 26.45 7.82 39.45
N ASN A 21 27.07 7.36 40.54
CA ASN A 21 27.82 8.25 41.44
C ASN A 21 29.02 8.93 40.75
N ASP A 22 29.62 8.31 39.74
CA ASP A 22 30.73 8.91 38.98
C ASP A 22 30.22 10.10 38.15
N TYR A 23 29.06 9.93 37.53
CA TYR A 23 28.40 10.98 36.76
C TYR A 23 27.91 12.13 37.65
N ILE A 24 27.39 11.82 38.85
CA ILE A 24 27.04 12.84 39.85
C ILE A 24 28.29 13.64 40.27
N ASN A 25 29.43 12.98 40.47
CA ASN A 25 30.68 13.67 40.79
C ASN A 25 31.11 14.62 39.65
N LYS A 26 30.98 14.19 38.40
CA LYS A 26 31.23 15.05 37.23
C LYS A 26 30.27 16.24 37.16
N LEU A 27 28.98 16.04 37.45
CA LEU A 27 28.00 17.14 37.53
C LEU A 27 28.33 18.13 38.65
N ASN A 28 28.77 17.65 39.82
CA ASN A 28 29.22 18.51 40.91
C ASN A 28 30.48 19.31 40.54
N MET A 29 31.41 18.70 39.78
CA MET A 29 32.57 19.41 39.24
C MET A 29 32.14 20.51 38.26
N VAL A 30 31.24 20.19 37.33
CA VAL A 30 30.64 21.18 36.41
C VAL A 30 30.00 22.31 37.21
N PHE A 31 29.13 22.01 38.18
CA PHE A 31 28.46 23.01 38.99
C PHE A 31 29.43 23.98 39.67
N ASN A 32 30.49 23.46 40.29
CA ASN A 32 31.49 24.27 40.98
C ASN A 32 32.27 25.17 40.01
N GLU A 33 32.62 24.68 38.83
CA GLU A 33 33.32 25.46 37.82
C GLU A 33 32.45 26.59 37.28
N LEU A 34 31.17 26.32 36.99
CA LEU A 34 30.24 27.35 36.57
C LEU A 34 30.07 28.41 37.68
N LEU A 35 29.91 27.99 38.94
CA LEU A 35 29.82 28.92 40.09
C LEU A 35 31.08 29.78 40.25
N GLU A 36 32.27 29.23 40.05
CA GLU A 36 33.52 29.98 40.10
C GLU A 36 33.57 31.05 39.00
N ILE A 37 33.19 30.68 37.77
CA ILE A 37 33.14 31.63 36.65
C ILE A 37 32.14 32.76 36.91
N ALA A 38 30.96 32.45 37.46
CA ALA A 38 29.98 33.46 37.85
C ALA A 38 30.58 34.45 38.86
N ASN A 39 31.27 33.96 39.90
CA ASN A 39 31.83 34.80 40.96
C ASN A 39 32.94 35.73 40.50
N VAL A 40 33.78 35.32 39.54
CA VAL A 40 34.88 36.14 39.02
C VAL A 40 34.46 37.10 37.90
N THR A 41 33.21 37.04 37.44
CA THR A 41 32.66 37.94 36.41
C THR A 41 32.56 39.38 36.93
N THR A 42 33.26 40.31 36.28
CA THR A 42 33.37 41.72 36.71
C THR A 42 32.18 42.59 36.31
N ASP A 43 31.43 42.20 35.28
CA ASP A 43 30.17 42.86 34.90
C ASP A 43 29.06 42.50 35.88
N SER A 44 28.57 43.50 36.62
CA SER A 44 27.58 43.30 37.68
C SER A 44 26.22 42.76 37.21
N ILE A 45 25.79 43.10 35.99
CA ILE A 45 24.52 42.63 35.44
C ILE A 45 24.69 41.17 35.00
N LYS A 46 25.75 40.90 34.23
CA LYS A 46 26.09 39.55 33.75
C LYS A 46 26.31 38.59 34.92
N ARG A 47 27.00 39.04 35.97
CA ARG A 47 27.20 38.26 37.20
C ARG A 47 25.89 37.87 37.86
N ASN A 48 24.93 38.78 37.98
CA ASN A 48 23.64 38.47 38.62
C ASN A 48 22.84 37.44 37.81
N VAL A 49 22.88 37.53 36.47
CA VAL A 49 22.25 36.53 35.59
C VAL A 49 22.90 35.16 35.76
N LEU A 50 24.23 35.09 35.69
CA LEU A 50 24.98 33.84 35.87
C LEU A 50 24.70 33.21 37.24
N LEU A 51 24.68 34.00 38.32
CA LEU A 51 24.37 33.49 39.66
C LEU A 51 22.93 32.96 39.76
N GLN A 52 21.96 33.59 39.11
CA GLN A 52 20.59 33.09 39.06
C GLN A 52 20.52 31.73 38.33
N MET A 53 21.23 31.59 37.21
CA MET A 53 21.30 30.32 36.47
C MET A 53 21.94 29.21 37.30
N ILE A 54 22.94 29.52 38.14
CA ILE A 54 23.51 28.52 39.07
C ILE A 54 22.49 28.09 40.12
N MET A 55 21.69 29.02 40.64
CA MET A 55 20.62 28.68 41.59
C MET A 55 19.58 27.76 40.92
N ASP A 56 19.13 28.12 39.72
CA ASP A 56 18.16 27.33 38.97
C ASP A 56 18.74 25.94 38.61
N LEU A 57 20.03 25.85 38.24
CA LEU A 57 20.70 24.59 37.96
C LEU A 57 20.69 23.67 39.19
N LYS A 58 21.00 24.23 40.36
CA LYS A 58 21.00 23.49 41.61
C LYS A 58 19.61 22.92 41.92
N ASP A 59 18.59 23.76 41.86
CA ASP A 59 17.22 23.38 42.18
C ASP A 59 16.70 22.31 41.21
N ASN A 60 17.05 22.41 39.92
CA ASN A 60 16.68 21.41 38.91
C ASN A 60 17.41 20.08 39.11
N LEU A 61 18.70 20.10 39.46
CA LEU A 61 19.46 18.88 39.76
C LEU A 61 18.92 18.17 41.01
N GLU A 62 18.62 18.92 42.08
CA GLU A 62 18.02 18.39 43.32
C GLU A 62 16.59 17.87 43.07
N GLY A 63 15.83 18.52 42.18
CA GLY A 63 14.50 18.09 41.75
C GLY A 63 14.47 16.95 40.72
N GLY A 64 15.63 16.51 40.21
CA GLY A 64 15.74 15.43 39.23
C GLY A 64 15.39 15.83 37.78
N PHE A 65 15.30 17.12 37.46
CA PHE A 65 14.97 17.64 36.14
C PHE A 65 16.21 17.65 35.22
N ARG A 66 16.57 16.48 34.69
CA ARG A 66 17.80 16.25 33.91
C ARG A 66 17.94 17.14 32.68
N SER A 67 16.93 17.15 31.81
CA SER A 67 16.94 17.94 30.57
C SER A 67 17.06 19.44 30.85
N ARG A 68 16.32 19.94 31.85
CA ARG A 68 16.38 21.34 32.24
C ARG A 68 17.73 21.72 32.86
N SER A 69 18.35 20.81 33.59
CA SER A 69 19.70 21.00 34.12
C SER A 69 20.73 21.09 33.00
N ALA A 70 20.58 20.27 31.95
CA ALA A 70 21.43 20.33 30.77
C ALA A 70 21.27 21.67 30.04
N ASP A 71 20.04 22.13 29.84
CA ASP A 71 19.74 23.46 29.26
C ASP A 71 20.46 24.57 29.97
N ILE A 72 20.35 24.61 31.31
CA ILE A 72 20.93 25.68 32.10
C ILE A 72 22.46 25.68 31.98
N ILE A 73 23.10 24.49 31.92
CA ILE A 73 24.55 24.40 31.68
C ILE A 73 24.90 24.96 30.30
N PHE A 74 24.14 24.62 29.25
CA PHE A 74 24.35 25.14 27.91
C PHE A 74 24.14 26.65 27.81
N GLU A 75 23.04 27.17 28.36
CA GLU A 75 22.73 28.59 28.44
C GLU A 75 23.81 29.36 29.25
N PHE A 76 24.37 28.74 30.28
CA PHE A 76 25.40 29.36 31.12
C PHE A 76 26.71 29.52 30.34
N LEU A 77 27.16 28.47 29.65
CA LEU A 77 28.34 28.52 28.77
C LEU A 77 28.14 29.54 27.65
N ALA A 78 26.98 29.52 27.00
CA ALA A 78 26.52 30.50 26.01
C ALA A 78 26.63 31.95 26.52
N THR A 79 26.19 32.20 27.76
CA THR A 79 26.24 33.53 28.37
C THR A 79 27.69 34.00 28.59
N ILE A 80 28.61 33.10 28.95
CA ILE A 80 30.02 33.44 29.18
C ILE A 80 30.76 33.68 27.86
N GLU A 81 30.61 32.76 26.91
CA GLU A 81 31.27 32.81 25.60
C GLU A 81 30.67 33.89 24.70
N GLY A 82 29.50 34.46 25.08
CA GLY A 82 28.75 35.41 24.27
C GLY A 82 28.00 34.72 23.11
N GLU A 83 28.08 33.40 23.04
CA GLU A 83 27.32 32.57 22.13
C GLU A 83 25.89 32.40 22.67
N LYS A 84 25.04 33.40 22.49
CA LYS A 84 23.58 33.13 22.47
C LYS A 84 23.32 31.92 21.55
N ARG A 85 22.24 31.12 21.80
CA ARG A 85 21.62 30.19 20.81
C ARG A 85 21.98 30.73 19.44
N ILE A 86 22.85 30.07 18.65
CA ILE A 86 23.53 30.73 17.52
C ILE A 86 22.51 31.62 16.84
N GLU A 87 22.53 32.92 17.16
CA GLU A 87 21.48 33.84 16.74
C GLU A 87 21.89 34.15 15.32
N LYS A 88 21.66 33.18 14.45
CA LYS A 88 21.74 33.38 13.03
C LYS A 88 20.63 34.36 12.74
N ASP A 89 21.03 35.47 12.13
CA ASP A 89 20.11 36.42 11.57
C ASP A 89 19.12 35.65 10.68
N ILE A 90 17.90 35.46 11.19
CA ILE A 90 16.86 34.68 10.52
C ILE A 90 16.63 35.27 9.13
N ASP A 91 16.62 36.59 9.00
CA ASP A 91 16.43 37.28 7.72
C ASP A 91 17.58 37.01 6.74
N LYS A 92 18.81 36.84 7.25
CA LYS A 92 19.98 36.51 6.43
C LYS A 92 19.97 35.06 5.94
N GLU A 93 19.61 34.11 6.79
CA GLU A 93 19.66 32.66 6.48
C GLU A 93 18.39 32.13 5.82
N PHE A 94 17.25 32.76 6.07
CA PHE A 94 15.96 32.55 5.43
C PHE A 94 15.69 33.67 4.42
N ASN A 95 16.65 33.93 3.54
CA ASN A 95 16.47 34.91 2.47
C ASN A 95 15.31 34.51 1.55
N ARG A 96 14.35 35.41 1.35
CA ARG A 96 13.16 35.20 0.50
C ARG A 96 13.49 34.59 -0.86
N LYS A 97 14.52 35.10 -1.55
CA LYS A 97 14.90 34.60 -2.88
C LYS A 97 15.33 33.13 -2.80
N THR A 98 16.20 32.80 -1.85
CA THR A 98 16.66 31.42 -1.65
C THR A 98 15.51 30.47 -1.31
N LEU A 99 14.58 30.90 -0.45
CA LEU A 99 13.44 30.06 -0.08
C LEU A 99 12.46 29.82 -1.24
N ILE A 100 12.25 30.84 -2.08
CA ILE A 100 11.48 30.70 -3.32
C ILE A 100 12.20 29.77 -4.30
N ASP A 101 13.51 29.95 -4.47
CA ASP A 101 14.32 29.16 -5.39
C ASP A 101 14.34 27.67 -4.96
N THR A 102 14.51 27.40 -3.66
CA THR A 102 14.44 26.04 -3.10
C THR A 102 13.05 25.43 -3.27
N PHE A 103 11.98 26.18 -2.98
CA PHE A 103 10.61 25.70 -3.17
C PHE A 103 10.32 25.35 -4.64
N LYS A 104 10.71 26.22 -5.58
CA LYS A 104 10.58 25.97 -7.02
C LYS A 104 11.39 24.76 -7.47
N GLU A 105 12.59 24.58 -6.93
CA GLU A 105 13.40 23.41 -7.23
C GLU A 105 12.75 22.12 -6.71
N ASN A 106 12.21 22.15 -5.50
CA ASN A 106 11.48 21.03 -4.94
C ASN A 106 10.20 20.72 -5.72
N LEU A 107 9.45 21.73 -6.19
CA LEU A 107 8.31 21.51 -7.08
C LEU A 107 8.71 20.74 -8.36
N LYS A 108 9.88 21.03 -8.93
CA LYS A 108 10.41 20.30 -10.10
C LYS A 108 10.79 18.86 -9.75
N VAL A 109 11.28 18.61 -8.53
CA VAL A 109 11.52 17.24 -8.04
C VAL A 109 10.18 16.51 -7.87
N LEU A 110 9.20 17.14 -7.23
CA LEU A 110 7.89 16.53 -7.00
C LEU A 110 7.15 16.26 -8.33
N SER A 111 7.16 17.19 -9.29
CA SER A 111 6.48 16.98 -10.57
C SER A 111 7.00 15.76 -11.33
N LYS A 112 8.28 15.44 -11.16
CA LYS A 112 8.93 14.31 -11.83
C LYS A 112 8.83 13.00 -11.04
N TYR A 113 8.87 13.05 -9.71
CA TYR A 113 9.07 11.88 -8.86
C TYR A 113 7.90 11.60 -7.91
N ASN A 114 7.08 12.60 -7.59
CA ASN A 114 5.92 12.52 -6.69
C ASN A 114 4.73 13.27 -7.30
N ALA A 115 4.30 12.83 -8.48
CA ALA A 115 3.30 13.53 -9.30
C ALA A 115 1.97 13.76 -8.57
N SER A 116 1.50 12.80 -7.77
CA SER A 116 0.26 12.95 -6.99
C SER A 116 0.35 14.09 -5.96
N LEU A 117 1.47 14.19 -5.26
CA LEU A 117 1.73 15.27 -4.31
C LEU A 117 1.87 16.62 -5.03
N PHE A 118 2.58 16.64 -6.16
CA PHE A 118 2.70 17.84 -6.98
C PHE A 118 1.34 18.35 -7.45
N ILE A 119 0.51 17.49 -8.04
CA ILE A 119 -0.82 17.86 -8.55
C ILE A 119 -1.71 18.35 -7.40
N GLY A 120 -1.77 17.60 -6.29
CA GLY A 120 -2.54 18.01 -5.11
C GLY A 120 -2.10 19.37 -4.58
N LEU A 121 -0.79 19.60 -4.47
CA LEU A 121 -0.26 20.88 -4.02
C LEU A 121 -0.56 22.02 -4.98
N MET A 122 -0.47 21.80 -6.29
CA MET A 122 -0.75 22.83 -7.29
C MET A 122 -2.24 23.21 -7.33
N ASN A 123 -3.14 22.26 -7.06
CA ASN A 123 -4.56 22.53 -6.88
C ASN A 123 -4.82 23.46 -5.70
N GLU A 124 -4.12 23.26 -4.57
CA GLU A 124 -4.24 24.15 -3.42
C GLU A 124 -3.62 25.53 -3.66
N LEU A 125 -2.46 25.58 -4.34
CA LEU A 125 -1.74 26.83 -4.60
C LEU A 125 -2.42 27.75 -5.64
N TYR A 126 -3.17 27.18 -6.59
CA TYR A 126 -3.73 27.91 -7.73
C TYR A 126 -5.20 27.55 -8.05
N PRO A 127 -6.13 27.55 -7.07
CA PRO A 127 -7.46 26.96 -7.23
C PRO A 127 -8.29 27.60 -8.35
N GLU A 128 -8.22 28.93 -8.52
CA GLU A 128 -8.96 29.63 -9.59
C GLU A 128 -8.42 29.33 -10.99
N ASP A 129 -7.12 29.10 -11.11
CA ASP A 129 -6.45 28.72 -12.36
C ASP A 129 -6.59 27.21 -12.66
N CYS A 130 -7.03 26.42 -11.67
CA CYS A 130 -7.32 24.98 -11.79
C CYS A 130 -8.76 24.70 -12.28
N LEU A 131 -9.62 25.72 -12.37
CA LEU A 131 -10.95 25.65 -12.98
C LEU A 131 -10.86 25.57 -14.52
N ILE A 132 -10.03 24.66 -15.03
CA ILE A 132 -9.93 24.41 -16.46
C ILE A 132 -11.29 23.89 -16.93
N GLU A 133 -11.97 24.71 -17.72
CA GLU A 133 -13.22 24.41 -18.40
C GLU A 133 -13.05 23.16 -19.29
N GLY A 134 -13.41 22.01 -18.75
CA GLY A 134 -13.36 20.74 -19.45
C GLY A 134 -12.55 19.72 -18.66
N LYS A 135 -13.21 18.62 -18.27
CA LYS A 135 -12.61 17.46 -17.63
C LYS A 135 -11.29 17.10 -18.33
N ILE A 136 -10.16 17.50 -17.75
CA ILE A 136 -8.92 16.78 -18.04
C ILE A 136 -9.20 15.38 -17.53
N SER A 137 -9.28 14.40 -18.43
CA SER A 137 -9.41 13.02 -17.99
C SER A 137 -8.16 12.71 -17.18
N GLU A 138 -8.35 12.15 -15.98
CA GLU A 138 -7.26 11.69 -15.09
C GLU A 138 -6.24 10.77 -15.80
N SER A 139 -6.55 10.32 -17.02
CA SER A 139 -5.75 9.44 -17.85
C SER A 139 -4.45 10.06 -18.42
N ASP A 140 -4.33 11.37 -18.58
CA ASP A 140 -3.11 12.01 -19.13
C ASP A 140 -2.36 12.84 -18.08
N VAL A 141 -1.78 12.13 -17.10
CA VAL A 141 -0.95 12.70 -16.02
C VAL A 141 0.15 13.63 -16.56
N GLU A 142 0.73 13.33 -17.72
CA GLU A 142 1.77 14.17 -18.34
C GLU A 142 1.22 15.51 -18.84
N HIS A 143 0.00 15.54 -19.39
CA HIS A 143 -0.66 16.78 -19.79
C HIS A 143 -0.96 17.65 -18.56
N VAL A 144 -1.50 17.04 -17.50
CA VAL A 144 -1.77 17.72 -16.22
C VAL A 144 -0.49 18.31 -15.61
N ILE A 145 0.59 17.53 -15.57
CA ILE A 145 1.88 18.00 -15.06
C ILE A 145 2.42 19.18 -15.89
N ASN A 146 2.30 19.13 -17.22
CA ASN A 146 2.75 20.22 -18.10
C ASN A 146 1.96 21.51 -17.87
N GLU A 147 0.63 21.40 -17.74
CA GLU A 147 -0.22 22.54 -17.42
C GLU A 147 0.12 23.13 -16.06
N PHE A 148 0.35 22.32 -15.02
CA PHE A 148 0.76 22.83 -13.71
C PHE A 148 2.18 23.39 -13.69
N SER A 149 3.08 22.83 -14.48
CA SER A 149 4.49 23.26 -14.53
C SER A 149 4.64 24.72 -14.97
N LYS A 150 3.69 25.27 -15.75
CA LYS A 150 3.69 26.69 -16.17
C LYS A 150 3.50 27.68 -15.01
N TYR A 151 3.06 27.20 -13.84
CA TYR A 151 2.88 28.01 -12.63
C TYR A 151 4.06 27.92 -11.66
N ILE A 152 4.99 26.97 -11.83
CA ILE A 152 6.19 26.84 -10.98
C ILE A 152 6.98 28.16 -11.00
N ASP A 153 7.24 28.71 -12.18
CA ASP A 153 8.02 29.95 -12.29
C ASP A 153 7.23 31.18 -11.84
N LYS A 154 5.90 31.10 -11.79
CA LYS A 154 5.00 32.17 -11.32
C LYS A 154 4.85 32.22 -9.80
N TYR A 155 5.34 31.21 -9.07
CA TYR A 155 5.30 31.20 -7.61
C TYR A 155 6.05 32.42 -7.03
N ASN A 156 5.35 33.18 -6.18
CA ASN A 156 5.80 34.47 -5.67
C ASN A 156 5.45 34.70 -4.19
N GLY A 157 5.52 33.69 -3.34
CA GLY A 157 5.19 33.86 -1.91
C GLY A 157 6.01 34.94 -1.19
N GLU A 158 5.50 35.43 -0.08
CA GLU A 158 5.99 36.60 0.65
C GLU A 158 6.24 36.27 2.11
N PHE A 159 7.10 37.04 2.79
CA PHE A 159 7.26 36.96 4.24
C PHE A 159 6.40 38.04 4.87
N ILE A 160 5.47 37.64 5.74
CA ILE A 160 4.67 38.54 6.55
C ILE A 160 4.79 38.06 8.00
N ASP A 161 5.38 38.88 8.87
CA ASP A 161 5.51 38.63 10.31
C ASP A 161 6.13 37.26 10.69
N GLY A 162 7.21 36.85 10.00
CA GLY A 162 7.90 35.57 10.25
C GLY A 162 7.22 34.34 9.63
N LYS A 163 6.07 34.52 8.99
CA LYS A 163 5.36 33.49 8.22
C LYS A 163 5.62 33.67 6.73
N PHE A 164 5.87 32.56 6.04
CA PHE A 164 5.80 32.55 4.58
C PHE A 164 4.32 32.48 4.18
N VAL A 165 3.82 33.54 3.55
CA VAL A 165 2.46 33.68 3.05
C VAL A 165 2.54 33.50 1.54
N ASP A 166 2.00 32.39 1.02
CA ASP A 166 1.80 32.23 -0.42
C ASP A 166 0.44 32.82 -0.84
N ARG A 167 0.08 32.73 -2.13
CA ARG A 167 -1.20 33.28 -2.64
C ARG A 167 -2.42 32.60 -2.02
N VAL A 168 -2.24 31.47 -1.33
CA VAL A 168 -3.24 30.83 -0.51
C VAL A 168 -3.13 31.43 0.87
N ASP A 169 -3.74 32.59 1.03
CA ASP A 169 -4.19 32.98 2.35
C ASP A 169 -5.11 31.83 2.83
N LEU A 170 -4.59 30.87 3.60
CA LEU A 170 -5.36 29.72 4.12
C LEU A 170 -6.51 30.22 5.01
N ASP A 171 -6.38 31.46 5.51
CA ASP A 171 -7.44 32.20 6.17
C ASP A 171 -8.56 32.69 5.21
N LYS A 172 -8.36 32.62 3.89
CA LYS A 172 -9.36 32.85 2.82
C LYS A 172 -9.82 31.60 2.08
N ILE A 173 -9.26 30.42 2.38
CA ILE A 173 -9.85 29.15 1.93
C ILE A 173 -11.26 29.06 2.55
N ASP A 174 -12.27 28.85 1.70
CA ASP A 174 -13.66 28.61 2.09
C ASP A 174 -13.74 27.61 3.26
N GLU A 175 -14.66 27.84 4.21
CA GLU A 175 -14.88 27.00 5.39
C GLU A 175 -15.09 25.50 5.07
N ILE A 176 -15.41 25.16 3.81
CA ILE A 176 -15.68 23.80 3.35
C ILE A 176 -14.38 22.97 3.18
N ASN A 177 -13.22 23.58 2.89
CA ASN A 177 -11.94 22.87 2.69
C ASN A 177 -11.02 22.84 3.92
N ARG A 178 -11.26 23.68 4.93
CA ARG A 178 -10.49 23.66 6.19
C ARG A 178 -10.67 22.37 7.01
N ASN A 179 -11.78 21.66 6.81
CA ASN A 179 -12.01 20.38 7.49
C ASN A 179 -11.30 19.19 6.84
N SER A 180 -10.83 19.31 5.58
CA SER A 180 -10.19 18.23 4.82
C SER A 180 -8.66 18.32 4.78
N LEU A 181 -8.11 19.52 4.94
CA LEU A 181 -6.69 19.76 5.11
C LEU A 181 -6.45 19.79 6.62
N TYR A 182 -5.53 18.98 7.15
CA TYR A 182 -5.21 19.04 8.58
C TYR A 182 -4.51 20.37 8.87
N MET A 183 -5.29 21.41 9.12
CA MET A 183 -4.85 22.71 9.61
C MET A 183 -5.30 22.83 11.06
N ASN A 184 -4.35 22.98 11.96
CA ASN A 184 -4.67 23.30 13.35
C ASN A 184 -4.64 24.83 13.53
N PRO A 185 -5.81 25.50 13.57
CA PRO A 185 -5.88 26.96 13.67
C PRO A 185 -5.35 27.48 15.02
N GLU A 186 -5.16 26.62 16.02
CA GLU A 186 -4.57 26.98 17.31
C GLU A 186 -3.04 27.01 17.27
N ARG A 187 -2.42 26.57 16.16
CA ARG A 187 -0.97 26.53 15.98
C ARG A 187 -0.46 27.69 15.15
N GLN A 188 0.68 28.23 15.56
CA GLN A 188 1.49 29.15 14.77
C GLN A 188 2.83 28.50 14.45
N TYR A 189 3.33 28.77 13.25
CA TYR A 189 4.49 28.07 12.68
C TYR A 189 5.50 29.09 12.16
N ASP A 190 6.68 29.13 12.77
CA ASP A 190 7.75 30.05 12.39
C ASP A 190 8.99 29.28 11.92
N PHE A 191 9.74 29.86 10.98
CA PHE A 191 11.09 29.39 10.71
C PHE A 191 11.99 29.68 11.90
N ASP A 192 12.83 28.71 12.24
CA ASP A 192 13.76 28.85 13.34
C ASP A 192 14.97 27.93 13.15
N PHE A 193 15.83 27.86 14.15
CA PHE A 193 16.97 26.95 14.20
C PHE A 193 16.88 26.01 15.41
N ASP A 194 17.37 24.78 15.27
CA ASP A 194 17.72 24.00 16.45
C ASP A 194 18.96 24.61 17.14
N TYR A 195 19.27 24.14 18.36
CA TYR A 195 20.41 24.65 19.14
C TYR A 195 21.75 24.56 18.38
N CYS A 196 21.92 23.50 17.57
CA CYS A 196 23.10 23.30 16.72
C CYS A 196 23.12 24.17 15.44
N GLY A 197 22.10 25.00 15.22
CA GLY A 197 22.02 25.94 14.11
C GLY A 197 21.54 25.31 12.79
N ASN A 198 20.94 24.11 12.84
CA ASN A 198 20.22 23.53 11.70
C ASN A 198 18.85 24.21 11.54
N LYS A 199 18.40 24.39 10.30
CA LYS A 199 17.08 24.99 10.02
C LYS A 199 15.97 24.08 10.56
N SER A 200 14.96 24.69 11.16
CA SER A 200 13.85 24.00 11.82
C SER A 200 12.56 24.82 11.73
N ILE A 201 11.48 24.25 12.26
CA ILE A 201 10.16 24.87 12.34
C ILE A 201 9.76 24.90 13.81
N LYS A 202 9.53 26.10 14.34
CA LYS A 202 9.03 26.33 15.68
C LYS A 202 7.50 26.36 15.63
N ILE A 203 6.86 25.56 16.48
CA ILE A 203 5.40 25.52 16.60
C ILE A 203 4.99 26.13 17.95
N VAL A 204 4.03 27.04 17.91
CA VAL A 204 3.45 27.68 19.10
C VAL A 204 1.97 27.28 19.19
N GLU A 205 1.59 26.61 20.27
CA GLU A 205 0.22 26.15 20.54
C GLU A 205 -0.14 26.45 22.00
N LYS A 206 -1.18 27.24 22.26
CA LYS A 206 -1.64 27.57 23.63
C LYS A 206 -0.50 28.02 24.56
N ASP A 207 0.33 28.94 24.07
CA ASP A 207 1.53 29.47 24.74
C ASP A 207 2.68 28.47 24.98
N LYS A 208 2.58 27.24 24.45
CA LYS A 208 3.66 26.25 24.47
C LYS A 208 4.42 26.30 23.16
N ILE A 209 5.76 26.28 23.26
CA ILE A 209 6.65 26.20 22.12
C ILE A 209 7.20 24.79 22.03
N PHE A 210 7.14 24.18 20.85
CA PHE A 210 7.75 22.88 20.59
C PHE A 210 8.28 22.79 19.16
N PHE A 211 9.10 21.77 18.94
CA PHE A 211 9.67 21.43 17.64
C PHE A 211 9.32 19.99 17.29
N LEU A 212 9.10 19.72 16.01
CA LEU A 212 8.80 18.38 15.51
C LEU A 212 10.05 17.54 15.28
N SER A 213 11.14 18.16 14.86
CA SER A 213 12.47 17.57 15.00
C SER A 213 13.09 18.06 16.31
N SER A 214 14.09 17.37 16.83
CA SER A 214 14.79 17.80 18.05
C SER A 214 15.19 19.27 17.97
N GLY A 215 14.68 20.08 18.92
CA GLY A 215 15.05 21.49 19.05
C GLY A 215 16.50 21.71 19.47
N TYR A 216 17.23 20.64 19.81
CA TYR A 216 18.65 20.68 20.14
C TYR A 216 19.52 20.31 18.95
N ASP A 217 19.35 19.10 18.44
CA ASP A 217 20.15 18.56 17.34
C ASP A 217 19.32 17.56 16.53
N SER A 218 18.70 18.08 15.48
CA SER A 218 17.86 17.33 14.55
C SER A 218 18.64 16.29 13.74
N ASN A 219 19.95 16.45 13.54
CA ASN A 219 20.79 15.47 12.85
C ASN A 219 21.18 14.31 13.78
N LEU A 220 21.46 14.60 15.05
CA LEU A 220 21.71 13.57 16.04
C LEU A 220 20.47 12.70 16.28
N GLU A 221 19.27 13.30 16.35
CA GLU A 221 18.01 12.57 16.45
C GLU A 221 17.83 11.61 15.26
N ALA A 222 18.04 12.09 14.03
CA ALA A 222 17.96 11.26 12.84
C ALA A 222 18.94 10.08 12.87
N LYS A 223 20.17 10.32 13.35
CA LYS A 223 21.18 9.27 13.54
C LYS A 223 20.77 8.23 14.59
N ILE A 224 20.21 8.66 15.71
CA ILE A 224 19.75 7.75 16.77
C ILE A 224 18.61 6.88 16.24
N LEU A 225 17.59 7.49 15.62
CA LEU A 225 16.46 6.76 15.05
C LEU A 225 16.88 5.76 13.98
N PHE A 226 17.89 6.10 13.16
CA PHE A 226 18.46 5.17 12.19
C PHE A 226 19.19 4.00 12.87
N ASN A 227 20.01 4.27 13.90
CA ASN A 227 20.74 3.22 14.61
C ASN A 227 19.82 2.29 15.42
N ASP A 228 18.71 2.81 15.93
CA ASP A 228 17.68 2.03 16.62
C ASP A 228 16.79 1.26 15.63
N SER A 229 16.79 1.64 14.34
CA SER A 229 16.15 0.88 13.27
C SER A 229 17.01 -0.34 12.88
N ASN A 230 16.38 -1.49 12.66
CA ASN A 230 17.09 -2.67 12.19
C ASN A 230 17.49 -2.46 10.72
N TYR A 231 18.73 -2.05 10.47
CA TYR A 231 19.23 -1.96 9.10
C TYR A 231 19.22 -3.32 8.41
N GLN A 232 18.45 -3.43 7.34
CA GLN A 232 18.32 -4.67 6.58
C GLN A 232 18.30 -4.38 5.06
N VAL A 233 18.90 -5.28 4.29
CA VAL A 233 18.85 -5.26 2.82
C VAL A 233 17.39 -5.44 2.38
N ASP A 234 16.97 -4.70 1.34
CA ASP A 234 15.62 -4.75 0.75
C ASP A 234 14.46 -4.33 1.69
N THR A 235 14.76 -3.62 2.78
CA THR A 235 13.74 -3.09 3.71
C THR A 235 13.04 -1.84 3.20
N ALA A 236 11.73 -1.76 3.45
CA ALA A 236 10.96 -0.52 3.36
C ALA A 236 10.98 0.23 4.71
N TYR A 237 11.40 1.49 4.69
CA TYR A 237 11.35 2.37 5.87
C TYR A 237 10.15 3.30 5.76
N VAL A 238 9.35 3.33 6.81
CA VAL A 238 8.15 4.15 6.89
C VAL A 238 8.38 5.23 7.94
N LEU A 239 8.67 6.45 7.48
CA LEU A 239 8.93 7.61 8.30
C LEU A 239 7.62 8.35 8.57
N VAL A 240 7.22 8.41 9.85
CA VAL A 240 6.04 9.19 10.27
C VAL A 240 6.50 10.55 10.77
N GLY A 241 6.27 11.56 9.94
CA GLY A 241 6.74 12.93 10.07
C GLY A 241 7.93 13.23 9.15
N LEU A 242 7.82 14.29 8.34
CA LEU A 242 8.94 14.86 7.59
C LEU A 242 9.76 15.80 8.47
N GLY A 243 9.08 16.59 9.32
CA GLY A 243 9.72 17.58 10.18
C GLY A 243 10.56 18.55 9.36
N ASN A 244 11.81 18.82 9.77
CA ASN A 244 12.73 19.66 9.01
C ASN A 244 13.48 18.94 7.86
N GLY A 245 13.18 17.66 7.61
CA GLY A 245 13.80 16.83 6.58
C GLY A 245 15.08 16.08 7.01
N SER A 246 15.59 16.26 8.24
CA SER A 246 16.84 15.63 8.69
C SER A 246 16.79 14.10 8.66
N ILE A 247 15.65 13.50 9.05
CA ILE A 247 15.47 12.05 9.07
C ILE A 247 15.46 11.49 7.65
N LEU A 248 14.67 12.06 6.75
CA LEU A 248 14.61 11.63 5.36
C LEU A 248 15.99 11.69 4.71
N ASP A 249 16.72 12.79 4.92
CA ASP A 249 18.09 12.96 4.42
C ASP A 249 19.05 11.92 4.99
N TYR A 250 18.99 11.67 6.29
CA TYR A 250 19.85 10.69 6.95
C TYR A 250 19.58 9.27 6.43
N PHE A 251 18.33 8.85 6.33
CA PHE A 251 17.96 7.54 5.81
C PHE A 251 18.36 7.39 4.34
N LEU A 252 18.14 8.40 3.49
CA LEU A 252 18.54 8.32 2.08
C LEU A 252 20.05 8.18 1.88
N LYS A 253 20.86 8.80 2.75
CA LYS A 253 22.33 8.73 2.73
C LYS A 253 22.91 7.44 3.27
N HIS A 254 22.22 6.77 4.19
CA HIS A 254 22.74 5.60 4.91
C HIS A 254 22.02 4.28 4.56
N THR A 255 21.11 4.31 3.59
CA THR A 255 20.45 3.12 3.04
C THR A 255 20.87 2.84 1.61
N ASN A 256 20.80 1.57 1.20
CA ASN A 256 21.17 1.12 -0.13
C ASN A 256 20.06 1.37 -1.17
N ILE A 257 20.40 1.25 -2.46
CA ILE A 257 19.47 1.49 -3.57
C ILE A 257 18.23 0.57 -3.53
N ASP A 258 18.33 -0.59 -2.90
CA ASP A 258 17.25 -1.57 -2.76
C ASP A 258 16.25 -1.20 -1.64
N ASN A 259 16.61 -0.25 -0.76
CA ASN A 259 15.70 0.26 0.25
C ASN A 259 14.79 1.36 -0.32
N GLU A 260 13.51 1.27 0.01
CA GLU A 260 12.50 2.28 -0.32
C GLU A 260 12.04 3.00 0.95
N ILE A 261 11.80 4.30 0.82
CA ILE A 261 11.44 5.16 1.96
C ILE A 261 10.08 5.80 1.69
N ILE A 262 9.12 5.55 2.57
CA ILE A 262 7.80 6.20 2.55
C ILE A 262 7.80 7.20 3.70
N CYS A 263 7.61 8.49 3.40
CA CYS A 263 7.50 9.53 4.41
C CYS A 263 6.06 10.06 4.43
N VAL A 264 5.44 10.11 5.61
CA VAL A 264 4.06 10.58 5.81
C VAL A 264 4.08 11.79 6.73
N GLU A 265 3.73 12.95 6.22
CA GLU A 265 3.64 14.20 6.97
C GLU A 265 2.17 14.53 7.29
N PRO A 266 1.76 14.49 8.58
CA PRO A 266 0.38 14.78 8.96
C PRO A 266 -0.01 16.25 8.85
N ASP A 267 0.95 17.19 8.82
CA ASP A 267 0.66 18.63 8.85
C ASP A 267 1.16 19.35 7.58
N ILE A 268 0.22 19.92 6.84
CA ILE A 268 0.51 20.62 5.58
C ILE A 268 1.39 21.86 5.78
N GLU A 269 1.23 22.60 6.89
CA GLU A 269 2.03 23.81 7.16
C GLU A 269 3.51 23.45 7.39
N VAL A 270 3.73 22.33 8.08
CA VAL A 270 5.07 21.78 8.29
C VAL A 270 5.68 21.39 6.96
N PHE A 271 4.94 20.66 6.12
CA PHE A 271 5.39 20.27 4.78
C PHE A 271 5.77 21.48 3.90
N ILE A 272 4.90 22.48 3.81
CA ILE A 272 5.13 23.70 3.01
C ILE A 272 6.36 24.45 3.50
N LYS A 273 6.52 24.63 4.81
CA LYS A 273 7.70 25.32 5.36
C LYS A 273 8.97 24.53 5.09
N THR A 274 8.95 23.22 5.24
CA THR A 274 10.11 22.38 4.93
C THR A 274 10.51 22.46 3.47
N MET A 275 9.53 22.51 2.55
CA MET A 275 9.78 22.74 1.12
C MET A 275 10.56 24.03 0.81
N HIS A 276 10.56 25.01 1.70
CA HIS A 276 11.30 26.26 1.50
C HIS A 276 12.78 26.16 1.85
N PHE A 277 13.20 25.26 2.74
CA PHE A 277 14.60 25.23 3.20
C PHE A 277 15.27 23.87 3.12
N TYR A 278 14.51 22.78 3.05
CA TYR A 278 15.02 21.44 2.82
C TYR A 278 14.97 21.14 1.32
N LYS A 279 16.12 20.83 0.72
CA LYS A 279 16.22 20.53 -0.70
C LYS A 279 16.05 19.03 -0.93
N PHE A 280 14.98 18.63 -1.61
CA PHE A 280 14.77 17.23 -1.94
C PHE A 280 15.84 16.72 -2.92
N PRO A 281 16.37 15.51 -2.70
CA PRO A 281 17.37 14.94 -3.59
C PRO A 281 16.74 14.55 -4.93
N SER A 282 17.44 14.87 -6.02
CA SER A 282 17.09 14.40 -7.36
C SER A 282 17.27 12.88 -7.48
N GLN A 283 16.42 12.21 -8.24
CA GLN A 283 16.46 10.74 -8.39
C GLN A 283 16.84 10.37 -9.84
N LYS A 284 18.00 9.75 -10.08
CA LYS A 284 18.54 9.61 -11.45
C LYS A 284 18.18 8.31 -12.17
N GLU A 285 17.84 7.24 -11.44
CA GLU A 285 17.68 5.89 -12.00
C GLU A 285 16.40 5.19 -11.53
N ARG A 286 16.11 5.24 -10.23
CA ARG A 286 14.92 4.65 -9.60
C ARG A 286 14.31 5.60 -8.59
N LEU A 287 12.99 5.51 -8.44
CA LEU A 287 12.27 6.19 -7.37
C LEU A 287 12.55 5.51 -6.02
N ARG A 288 13.31 6.17 -5.12
CA ARG A 288 13.70 5.66 -3.81
C ARG A 288 12.85 6.15 -2.66
N PHE A 289 12.19 7.29 -2.81
CA PHE A 289 11.34 7.83 -1.75
C PHE A 289 10.03 8.43 -2.27
N TYR A 290 9.02 8.31 -1.42
CA TYR A 290 7.66 8.77 -1.61
C TYR A 290 7.26 9.66 -0.45
N ILE A 291 6.59 10.77 -0.73
CA ILE A 291 6.07 11.68 0.30
C ILE A 291 4.55 11.73 0.20
N PHE A 292 3.90 11.52 1.34
CA PHE A 292 2.45 11.66 1.50
C PHE A 292 2.14 12.73 2.53
N VAL A 293 1.23 13.63 2.18
CA VAL A 293 0.79 14.72 3.04
C VAL A 293 -0.72 14.60 3.24
N ASN A 294 -1.17 14.58 4.49
CA ASN A 294 -2.58 14.46 4.83
C ASN A 294 -3.41 15.56 4.18
N GLY A 295 -4.50 15.18 3.51
CA GLY A 295 -5.39 16.10 2.82
C GLY A 295 -4.94 16.49 1.41
N ILE A 296 -3.72 16.15 0.99
CA ILE A 296 -3.19 16.45 -0.34
C ILE A 296 -3.17 15.22 -1.24
N ASN A 297 -2.41 14.19 -0.86
CA ASN A 297 -2.25 12.97 -1.68
C ASN A 297 -2.34 11.67 -0.88
N ASP A 298 -2.68 11.75 0.41
CA ASP A 298 -2.71 10.62 1.34
C ASP A 298 -3.70 9.52 0.95
N ARG A 299 -4.71 9.80 0.12
CA ARG A 299 -5.63 8.78 -0.43
C ARG A 299 -4.95 7.72 -1.31
N ASN A 300 -3.75 8.01 -1.82
CA ASN A 300 -2.97 7.09 -2.65
C ASN A 300 -1.98 6.25 -1.84
N LEU A 301 -1.86 6.50 -0.53
CA LEU A 301 -0.90 5.88 0.36
C LEU A 301 -1.05 4.35 0.38
N GLU A 302 -2.27 3.83 0.49
CA GLU A 302 -2.54 2.39 0.52
C GLU A 302 -2.06 1.68 -0.73
N GLY A 303 -2.26 2.28 -1.91
CA GLY A 303 -1.84 1.66 -3.18
C GLY A 303 -0.33 1.55 -3.28
N VAL A 304 0.38 2.63 -2.92
CA VAL A 304 1.85 2.63 -2.90
C VAL A 304 2.37 1.68 -1.82
N PHE A 305 1.77 1.70 -0.64
CA PHE A 305 2.10 0.78 0.43
C PHE A 305 1.94 -0.68 -0.01
N GLN A 306 0.84 -1.02 -0.68
CA GLN A 306 0.58 -2.37 -1.19
C GLN A 306 1.64 -2.83 -2.19
N SER A 307 2.19 -1.90 -2.99
CA SER A 307 3.27 -2.19 -3.95
C SER A 307 4.65 -2.33 -3.31
N ILE A 308 4.98 -1.51 -2.31
CA ILE A 308 6.31 -1.43 -1.69
C ILE A 308 6.47 -2.44 -0.56
N VAL A 309 5.48 -2.53 0.32
CA VAL A 309 5.48 -3.41 1.51
C VAL A 309 4.83 -4.73 1.13
N THR A 310 5.55 -5.46 0.28
CA THR A 310 5.19 -6.84 -0.07
C THR A 310 5.23 -7.71 1.18
N PRO A 311 4.50 -8.84 1.21
CA PRO A 311 4.52 -9.72 2.37
C PRO A 311 5.88 -10.35 2.69
N GLN A 312 6.82 -10.42 1.73
CA GLN A 312 8.23 -10.73 2.00
C GLN A 312 8.94 -9.60 2.76
N ARG A 313 8.54 -8.35 2.49
CA ARG A 313 9.08 -7.16 3.15
C ARG A 313 8.39 -6.83 4.47
N ILE A 314 7.18 -7.33 4.75
CA ILE A 314 6.46 -7.06 6.02
C ILE A 314 7.32 -7.37 7.26
N PRO A 315 8.00 -8.54 7.39
CA PRO A 315 8.79 -8.86 8.58
C PRO A 315 10.00 -7.95 8.80
N VAL A 316 10.46 -7.29 7.73
CA VAL A 316 11.65 -6.45 7.71
C VAL A 316 11.33 -4.96 7.63
N THR A 317 10.06 -4.60 7.34
CA THR A 317 9.59 -3.21 7.25
C THR A 317 9.68 -2.55 8.62
N THR A 318 10.31 -1.38 8.66
CA THR A 318 10.49 -0.63 9.91
C THR A 318 9.72 0.68 9.86
N ILE A 319 8.81 0.86 10.81
CA ILE A 319 8.13 2.14 11.06
C ILE A 319 9.00 2.95 12.01
N VAL A 320 9.37 4.14 11.58
CA VAL A 320 10.18 5.10 12.33
C VAL A 320 9.32 6.32 12.59
N THR A 321 9.10 6.63 13.85
CA THR A 321 8.27 7.78 14.24
C THR A 321 9.04 8.61 15.26
N ILE A 322 9.07 9.92 15.04
CA ILE A 322 9.70 10.85 15.99
C ILE A 322 8.82 10.97 17.23
N SER A 323 9.44 11.03 18.41
CA SER A 323 8.71 11.08 19.71
C SER A 323 7.78 12.30 19.84
N SER A 324 8.17 13.43 19.25
CA SER A 324 7.36 14.66 19.17
C SER A 324 6.06 14.46 18.37
N TYR A 325 6.08 13.65 17.31
CA TYR A 325 4.88 13.34 16.52
C TYR A 325 3.94 12.44 17.29
N TYR A 326 4.45 11.45 18.03
CA TYR A 326 3.62 10.60 18.90
C TYR A 326 2.83 11.40 19.93
N SER A 327 3.40 12.51 20.43
CA SER A 327 2.73 13.36 21.43
C SER A 327 1.84 14.43 20.80
N SER A 328 2.29 15.05 19.70
CA SER A 328 1.61 16.22 19.11
C SER A 328 0.60 15.87 18.01
N TYR A 329 0.67 14.65 17.47
CA TYR A 329 -0.18 14.11 16.41
C TYR A 329 -0.62 12.67 16.73
N TYR A 330 -0.95 12.40 18.00
CA TYR A 330 -1.25 11.05 18.46
C TYR A 330 -2.35 10.36 17.62
N ASP A 331 -3.46 11.05 17.37
CA ASP A 331 -4.60 10.49 16.63
C ASP A 331 -4.25 10.21 15.17
N GLU A 332 -3.46 11.07 14.53
CA GLU A 332 -3.01 10.89 13.15
C GLU A 332 -2.04 9.71 13.03
N VAL A 333 -1.12 9.58 14.00
CA VAL A 333 -0.21 8.43 14.09
C VAL A 333 -0.99 7.13 14.31
N GLN A 334 -2.03 7.13 15.16
CA GLN A 334 -2.89 5.94 15.34
C GLN A 334 -3.63 5.58 14.06
N LYS A 335 -4.30 6.55 13.41
CA LYS A 335 -4.98 6.32 12.12
C LYS A 335 -4.03 5.80 11.06
N PHE A 336 -2.82 6.35 11.00
CA PHE A 336 -1.77 5.86 10.10
C PHE A 336 -1.40 4.40 10.39
N ASN A 337 -1.19 4.06 11.66
CA ASN A 337 -0.88 2.69 12.08
C ASN A 337 -2.03 1.71 11.73
N GLU A 338 -3.29 2.11 11.91
CA GLU A 338 -4.45 1.31 11.51
C GLU A 338 -4.48 1.06 9.99
N ARG A 339 -4.26 2.11 9.19
CA ARG A 339 -4.16 2.00 7.72
C ARG A 339 -3.02 1.08 7.29
N PHE A 340 -1.85 1.21 7.91
CA PHE A 340 -0.69 0.33 7.68
C PHE A 340 -1.02 -1.13 8.01
N GLN A 341 -1.59 -1.40 9.18
CA GLN A 341 -1.93 -2.75 9.61
C GLN A 341 -2.97 -3.39 8.69
N LYS A 342 -3.99 -2.62 8.29
CA LYS A 342 -5.00 -3.05 7.33
C LYS A 342 -4.37 -3.43 6.00
N ALA A 343 -3.54 -2.56 5.42
CA ALA A 343 -2.90 -2.83 4.15
C ALA A 343 -1.91 -4.01 4.21
N ALA A 344 -1.17 -4.16 5.31
CA ALA A 344 -0.28 -5.31 5.55
C ALA A 344 -1.07 -6.63 5.66
N LYS A 345 -2.22 -6.63 6.34
CA LYS A 345 -3.13 -7.79 6.42
C LYS A 345 -3.67 -8.16 5.05
N TRP A 346 -4.16 -7.20 4.27
CA TRP A 346 -4.61 -7.41 2.89
C TRP A 346 -3.51 -8.01 2.01
N ASN A 347 -2.29 -7.48 2.09
CA ASN A 347 -1.15 -8.02 1.35
C ASN A 347 -0.82 -9.46 1.75
N THR A 348 -0.87 -9.76 3.05
CA THR A 348 -0.65 -11.12 3.57
C THR A 348 -1.73 -12.08 3.08
N MET A 349 -3.01 -11.69 3.10
CA MET A 349 -4.13 -12.47 2.56
C MET A 349 -3.96 -12.72 1.05
N ASN A 350 -3.61 -11.68 0.28
CA ASN A 350 -3.34 -11.79 -1.15
C ASN A 350 -2.17 -12.73 -1.45
N LEU A 351 -1.08 -12.66 -0.68
CA LEU A 351 0.03 -13.59 -0.85
C LEU A 351 -0.33 -15.01 -0.45
N ASN A 352 -0.98 -15.22 0.69
CA ASN A 352 -1.40 -16.56 1.10
C ASN A 352 -2.32 -17.18 0.05
N THR A 353 -3.22 -16.38 -0.53
CA THR A 353 -4.05 -16.78 -1.67
C THR A 353 -3.19 -17.14 -2.89
N LYS A 354 -2.25 -16.27 -3.31
CA LYS A 354 -1.37 -16.51 -4.46
C LYS A 354 -0.41 -17.69 -4.26
N VAL A 355 0.10 -17.90 -3.04
CA VAL A 355 1.04 -18.98 -2.69
C VAL A 355 0.31 -20.31 -2.59
N PHE A 356 -0.82 -20.36 -1.87
CA PHE A 356 -1.61 -21.58 -1.71
C PHE A 356 -2.29 -22.02 -3.02
N ARG A 357 -2.69 -21.06 -3.87
CA ARG A 357 -3.41 -21.34 -5.11
C ARG A 357 -2.53 -21.37 -6.36
N GLY A 358 -1.33 -20.80 -6.30
CA GLY A 358 -0.46 -20.54 -7.46
C GLY A 358 -0.14 -21.79 -8.28
N ALA A 359 0.08 -22.94 -7.64
CA ALA A 359 0.40 -24.16 -8.37
C ALA A 359 -0.76 -24.65 -9.25
N ASN A 360 -1.99 -24.59 -8.75
CA ASN A 360 -3.18 -24.94 -9.51
C ASN A 360 -3.54 -23.85 -10.51
N ALA A 361 -3.31 -22.57 -10.15
CA ALA A 361 -3.57 -21.43 -11.02
C ALA A 361 -2.78 -21.51 -12.34
N VAL A 362 -1.49 -21.86 -12.26
CA VAL A 362 -0.62 -22.01 -13.43
C VAL A 362 -1.08 -23.15 -14.34
N GLU A 363 -1.47 -24.29 -13.78
CA GLU A 363 -1.97 -25.42 -14.58
C GLU A 363 -3.29 -25.06 -15.27
N ASN A 364 -4.23 -24.48 -14.52
CA ASN A 364 -5.53 -24.06 -15.03
C ASN A 364 -5.37 -23.03 -16.15
N ILE A 365 -4.53 -22.01 -16.00
CA ILE A 365 -4.40 -20.97 -17.05
C ILE A 365 -3.81 -21.54 -18.34
N ILE A 366 -2.81 -22.44 -18.24
CA ILE A 366 -2.21 -23.08 -19.43
C ILE A 366 -3.27 -23.90 -20.17
N GLU A 367 -4.15 -24.62 -19.45
CA GLU A 367 -5.24 -25.41 -20.02
C GLU A 367 -6.42 -24.56 -20.53
N ASN A 368 -6.73 -23.46 -19.85
CA ASN A 368 -7.88 -22.60 -20.15
C ASN A 368 -7.60 -21.70 -21.36
N LEU A 369 -6.36 -21.19 -21.50
CA LEU A 369 -6.03 -20.15 -22.49
C LEU A 369 -6.49 -20.50 -23.93
N PRO A 370 -6.33 -21.73 -24.47
CA PRO A 370 -6.80 -22.07 -25.81
C PRO A 370 -8.31 -21.92 -26.03
N ILE A 371 -9.10 -21.94 -24.95
CA ILE A 371 -10.54 -21.71 -24.93
C ILE A 371 -10.83 -20.22 -24.74
N LEU A 372 -10.15 -19.57 -23.78
CA LEU A 372 -10.37 -18.15 -23.46
C LEU A 372 -10.10 -17.23 -24.66
N ILE A 373 -9.02 -17.45 -25.40
CA ILE A 373 -8.65 -16.60 -26.56
C ILE A 373 -9.65 -16.70 -27.73
N LYS A 374 -10.51 -17.72 -27.75
CA LYS A 374 -11.60 -17.88 -28.73
C LYS A 374 -12.90 -17.22 -28.27
N ASN A 375 -12.86 -16.50 -27.15
CA ASN A 375 -13.99 -15.88 -26.49
C ASN A 375 -13.75 -14.37 -26.28
N SER A 376 -14.61 -13.74 -25.49
CA SER A 376 -14.63 -12.29 -25.30
C SER A 376 -13.90 -11.90 -24.02
N SER A 377 -13.27 -10.73 -24.01
CA SER A 377 -12.64 -10.17 -22.84
C SER A 377 -13.69 -9.53 -21.94
N ILE A 378 -13.30 -9.24 -20.70
CA ILE A 378 -14.12 -8.44 -19.79
C ILE A 378 -14.41 -7.04 -20.35
N TYR A 379 -13.48 -6.42 -21.07
CA TYR A 379 -13.71 -5.12 -21.71
C TYR A 379 -14.83 -5.20 -22.74
N ASP A 380 -14.82 -6.22 -23.60
CA ASP A 380 -15.85 -6.43 -24.63
C ASP A 380 -17.22 -6.65 -23.98
N CYS A 381 -17.27 -7.47 -22.93
CA CYS A 381 -18.49 -7.72 -22.17
C CYS A 381 -19.06 -6.42 -21.58
N VAL A 382 -18.25 -5.68 -20.82
CA VAL A 382 -18.67 -4.42 -20.19
C VAL A 382 -19.16 -3.43 -21.23
N THR A 383 -18.41 -3.26 -22.32
CA THR A 383 -18.74 -2.30 -23.37
C THR A 383 -20.04 -2.65 -24.08
N SER A 384 -20.28 -3.92 -24.41
CA SER A 384 -21.53 -4.38 -25.01
C SER A 384 -22.72 -4.23 -24.05
N MET A 385 -22.49 -4.40 -22.74
CA MET A 385 -23.54 -4.32 -21.73
C MET A 385 -23.89 -2.90 -21.29
N LYS A 386 -23.10 -1.88 -21.65
CA LYS A 386 -23.38 -0.45 -21.32
C LYS A 386 -24.72 0.05 -21.85
N SER A 387 -25.28 -0.56 -22.89
CA SER A 387 -26.63 -0.23 -23.39
C SER A 387 -27.74 -0.60 -22.39
N TYR A 388 -27.43 -1.43 -21.40
CA TYR A 388 -28.33 -1.86 -20.32
C TYR A 388 -28.03 -1.18 -18.99
N LYS A 389 -27.22 -0.11 -18.97
CA LYS A 389 -26.84 0.60 -17.74
C LYS A 389 -28.04 1.09 -16.91
N ASP A 390 -29.20 1.36 -17.52
CA ASP A 390 -30.38 1.81 -16.76
C ASP A 390 -31.12 0.66 -16.03
N ARG A 391 -30.67 -0.59 -16.21
CA ARG A 391 -31.25 -1.79 -15.59
C ARG A 391 -30.70 -2.05 -14.19
N THR A 392 -31.37 -2.95 -13.47
CA THR A 392 -30.96 -3.43 -12.15
C THR A 392 -30.24 -4.78 -12.27
N ALA A 393 -29.08 -4.90 -11.62
CA ALA A 393 -28.36 -6.16 -11.47
C ALA A 393 -28.62 -6.79 -10.09
N PHE A 394 -28.92 -8.08 -10.07
CA PHE A 394 -29.09 -8.89 -8.87
C PHE A 394 -27.89 -9.82 -8.72
N ILE A 395 -27.03 -9.53 -7.75
CA ILE A 395 -25.84 -10.30 -7.42
C ILE A 395 -26.22 -11.37 -6.42
N VAL A 396 -26.12 -12.63 -6.82
CA VAL A 396 -26.55 -13.77 -6.00
C VAL A 396 -25.35 -14.53 -5.46
N GLY A 397 -25.13 -14.44 -4.14
CA GLY A 397 -24.19 -15.26 -3.38
C GLY A 397 -24.85 -16.53 -2.83
N ALA A 398 -24.02 -17.44 -2.30
CA ALA A 398 -24.48 -18.73 -1.76
C ALA A 398 -24.66 -18.73 -0.24
N GLY A 399 -24.88 -17.57 0.38
CA GLY A 399 -25.00 -17.41 1.82
C GLY A 399 -26.26 -18.07 2.39
N PRO A 400 -26.26 -18.47 3.69
CA PRO A 400 -27.37 -19.16 4.35
C PRO A 400 -28.76 -18.55 4.16
N SER A 401 -28.84 -17.23 4.00
CA SER A 401 -30.09 -16.50 3.88
C SER A 401 -30.78 -16.64 2.52
N LEU A 402 -30.07 -17.10 1.48
CA LEU A 402 -30.61 -17.20 0.12
C LEU A 402 -31.91 -18.02 0.09
N ASP A 403 -31.93 -19.16 0.78
CA ASP A 403 -33.06 -20.10 0.80
C ASP A 403 -34.36 -19.51 1.37
N LYS A 404 -34.30 -18.39 2.10
CA LYS A 404 -35.50 -17.81 2.73
C LYS A 404 -36.54 -17.38 1.70
N ASN A 405 -36.09 -16.67 0.66
CA ASN A 405 -36.96 -15.98 -0.30
C ASN A 405 -36.48 -16.14 -1.76
N ILE A 406 -35.65 -17.15 -2.05
CA ILE A 406 -35.04 -17.37 -3.38
C ILE A 406 -36.03 -17.34 -4.55
N ASP A 407 -37.27 -17.82 -4.33
CA ASP A 407 -38.30 -17.88 -5.37
C ASP A 407 -38.71 -16.48 -5.90
N GLU A 408 -38.44 -15.41 -5.16
CA GLU A 408 -38.70 -14.05 -5.62
C GLU A 408 -37.87 -13.65 -6.84
N LEU A 409 -36.70 -14.28 -7.04
CA LEU A 409 -35.87 -14.07 -8.23
C LEU A 409 -36.55 -14.55 -9.52
N LYS A 410 -37.59 -15.39 -9.45
CA LYS A 410 -38.39 -15.77 -10.63
C LYS A 410 -39.07 -14.57 -11.27
N ARG A 411 -39.47 -13.58 -10.47
CA ARG A 411 -40.10 -12.33 -10.96
C ARG A 411 -39.10 -11.37 -11.59
N VAL A 412 -37.82 -11.53 -11.26
CA VAL A 412 -36.72 -10.69 -11.75
C VAL A 412 -36.27 -11.08 -13.15
N LYS A 413 -36.36 -12.37 -13.52
CA LYS A 413 -35.86 -12.88 -14.80
C LYS A 413 -36.39 -12.05 -15.98
N ASN A 414 -35.48 -11.68 -16.89
CA ASN A 414 -35.69 -10.79 -18.04
C ASN A 414 -36.01 -9.33 -17.70
N LYS A 415 -36.28 -8.95 -16.45
CA LYS A 415 -36.56 -7.55 -16.05
C LYS A 415 -35.39 -6.89 -15.34
N GLY A 416 -34.63 -7.69 -14.59
CA GLY A 416 -33.28 -7.39 -14.12
C GLY A 416 -32.32 -8.49 -14.58
N ILE A 417 -31.03 -8.21 -14.53
CA ILE A 417 -30.00 -9.20 -14.83
C ILE A 417 -29.62 -9.95 -13.56
N ILE A 418 -29.68 -11.28 -13.57
CA ILE A 418 -29.30 -12.14 -12.45
C ILE A 418 -27.87 -12.65 -12.69
N ILE A 419 -26.94 -12.24 -11.82
CA ILE A 419 -25.52 -12.59 -11.89
C ILE A 419 -25.18 -13.39 -10.64
N ALA A 420 -24.87 -14.67 -10.81
CA ALA A 420 -24.67 -15.60 -9.69
C ALA A 420 -23.18 -15.93 -9.49
N ALA A 421 -22.73 -15.96 -8.25
CA ALA A 421 -21.48 -16.65 -7.92
C ALA A 421 -21.65 -18.16 -8.20
N ASP A 422 -20.60 -18.83 -8.68
CA ASP A 422 -20.60 -20.26 -9.01
C ASP A 422 -21.30 -21.17 -7.97
N THR A 423 -21.01 -20.96 -6.68
CA THR A 423 -21.59 -21.70 -5.55
C THR A 423 -23.10 -21.51 -5.37
N ALA A 424 -23.67 -20.43 -5.90
CA ALA A 424 -25.11 -20.14 -5.83
C ALA A 424 -25.89 -20.75 -7.01
N VAL A 425 -25.22 -21.09 -8.12
CA VAL A 425 -25.88 -21.50 -9.36
C VAL A 425 -26.69 -22.77 -9.17
N LYS A 426 -26.14 -23.80 -8.53
CA LYS A 426 -26.85 -25.07 -8.29
C LYS A 426 -28.12 -24.87 -7.45
N ILE A 427 -28.08 -23.96 -6.47
CA ILE A 427 -29.23 -23.62 -5.61
C ILE A 427 -30.32 -22.97 -6.47
N LEU A 428 -29.97 -21.97 -7.28
CA LEU A 428 -30.89 -21.31 -8.21
C LEU A 428 -31.52 -22.30 -9.19
N LEU A 429 -30.71 -23.17 -9.80
CA LEU A 429 -31.16 -24.18 -10.75
C LEU A 429 -32.11 -25.21 -10.13
N ASN A 430 -31.93 -25.56 -8.86
CA ASN A 430 -32.85 -26.44 -8.12
C ASN A 430 -34.20 -25.78 -7.84
N HIS A 431 -34.23 -24.45 -7.73
CA HIS A 431 -35.46 -23.66 -7.65
C HIS A 431 -36.05 -23.30 -9.01
N GLY A 432 -35.46 -23.76 -10.11
CA GLY A 432 -35.93 -23.47 -11.48
C GLY A 432 -35.59 -22.05 -11.95
N ILE A 433 -34.58 -21.42 -11.35
CA ILE A 433 -34.07 -20.10 -11.73
C ILE A 433 -32.75 -20.29 -12.48
N VAL A 434 -32.69 -19.84 -13.74
CA VAL A 434 -31.46 -19.85 -14.53
C VAL A 434 -30.88 -18.44 -14.51
N PRO A 435 -29.71 -18.21 -13.86
CA PRO A 435 -29.07 -16.89 -13.89
C PRO A 435 -28.69 -16.51 -15.33
N ASP A 436 -28.60 -15.20 -15.59
CA ASP A 436 -28.19 -14.68 -16.90
C ASP A 436 -26.69 -14.81 -17.12
N MET A 437 -25.92 -14.76 -16.02
CA MET A 437 -24.48 -14.96 -16.01
C MET A 437 -24.06 -15.64 -14.71
N MET A 438 -23.07 -16.53 -14.77
CA MET A 438 -22.35 -17.00 -13.60
C MET A 438 -20.92 -16.45 -13.54
N VAL A 439 -20.36 -16.31 -12.34
CA VAL A 439 -18.98 -15.85 -12.13
C VAL A 439 -18.17 -16.94 -11.44
N THR A 440 -16.95 -17.19 -11.90
CA THR A 440 -15.97 -18.10 -11.28
C THR A 440 -14.57 -17.55 -11.46
N ILE A 441 -13.75 -17.51 -10.41
CA ILE A 441 -12.38 -17.00 -10.52
C ILE A 441 -11.35 -17.90 -9.82
N ASP A 442 -11.77 -18.72 -8.85
CA ASP A 442 -10.84 -19.43 -7.99
C ASP A 442 -10.18 -20.63 -8.69
N ALA A 443 -8.86 -20.74 -8.54
CA ALA A 443 -8.09 -21.87 -9.05
C ALA A 443 -8.32 -23.19 -8.30
N ILE A 444 -8.78 -23.13 -7.05
CA ILE A 444 -9.04 -24.30 -6.20
C ILE A 444 -10.51 -24.30 -5.81
N LYS A 445 -11.27 -25.25 -6.37
CA LYS A 445 -12.64 -25.57 -5.94
C LYS A 445 -12.88 -27.07 -5.90
N LYS A 446 -13.88 -27.45 -5.13
CA LYS A 446 -14.44 -28.80 -5.14
C LYS A 446 -15.12 -29.03 -6.49
N LYS A 447 -14.84 -30.16 -7.15
CA LYS A 447 -15.37 -30.47 -8.48
C LYS A 447 -16.90 -30.53 -8.50
N GLU A 448 -17.50 -30.88 -7.36
CA GLU A 448 -18.94 -30.93 -7.11
C GLU A 448 -19.61 -29.55 -7.20
N THR A 449 -18.84 -28.46 -7.23
CA THR A 449 -19.37 -27.11 -7.52
C THR A 449 -19.90 -27.00 -8.96
N PHE A 450 -19.35 -27.81 -9.88
CA PHE A 450 -19.63 -27.76 -11.32
C PHE A 450 -20.20 -29.09 -11.85
N ASP A 451 -20.88 -29.86 -10.99
CA ASP A 451 -21.41 -31.20 -11.34
C ASP A 451 -22.81 -31.18 -11.96
N ASP A 452 -23.46 -30.03 -12.06
CA ASP A 452 -24.74 -29.84 -12.74
C ASP A 452 -24.50 -29.42 -14.20
N ASP A 453 -24.85 -30.29 -15.15
CA ASP A 453 -24.58 -30.06 -16.58
C ASP A 453 -25.24 -28.78 -17.12
N ARG A 454 -26.35 -28.32 -16.52
CA ARG A 454 -27.06 -27.10 -16.94
C ARG A 454 -26.18 -25.85 -16.78
N MET A 455 -25.18 -25.88 -15.89
CA MET A 455 -24.24 -24.77 -15.71
C MET A 455 -23.41 -24.49 -16.98
N ASN A 456 -23.18 -25.52 -17.80
CA ASN A 456 -22.39 -25.36 -19.04
C ASN A 456 -23.09 -24.51 -20.10
N ASP A 457 -24.40 -24.25 -19.96
CA ASP A 457 -25.21 -23.47 -20.90
C ASP A 457 -25.43 -22.00 -20.46
N ILE A 458 -24.88 -21.60 -19.32
CA ILE A 458 -25.04 -20.25 -18.74
C ILE A 458 -23.82 -19.40 -19.09
N PRO A 459 -23.95 -18.19 -19.67
CA PRO A 459 -22.80 -17.30 -19.89
C PRO A 459 -21.95 -17.13 -18.62
N ILE A 460 -20.63 -17.14 -18.77
CA ILE A 460 -19.69 -17.17 -17.64
C ILE A 460 -18.69 -16.02 -17.72
N LEU A 461 -18.50 -15.31 -16.61
CA LEU A 461 -17.35 -14.45 -16.36
C LEU A 461 -16.30 -15.24 -15.58
N THR A 462 -15.10 -15.38 -16.14
CA THR A 462 -14.06 -16.26 -15.60
C THR A 462 -12.71 -15.58 -15.43
N GLY A 463 -12.06 -15.83 -14.29
CA GLY A 463 -10.62 -15.61 -14.13
C GLY A 463 -9.82 -16.55 -15.02
N GLY A 464 -8.62 -16.14 -15.44
CA GLY A 464 -7.75 -16.99 -16.25
C GLY A 464 -7.34 -18.29 -15.54
N GLU A 465 -7.16 -18.20 -14.22
CA GLU A 465 -6.76 -19.29 -13.33
C GLU A 465 -7.91 -20.16 -12.80
N ALA A 466 -9.16 -19.86 -13.16
CA ALA A 466 -10.32 -20.59 -12.65
C ALA A 466 -10.21 -22.09 -12.92
N LEU A 467 -10.73 -22.91 -12.00
CA LEU A 467 -10.66 -24.38 -12.09
C LEU A 467 -11.11 -24.88 -13.47
N ASN A 468 -10.21 -25.54 -14.21
CA ASN A 468 -10.39 -25.88 -15.62
C ASN A 468 -11.70 -26.63 -15.94
N ILE A 469 -12.23 -27.41 -14.98
CA ILE A 469 -13.49 -28.14 -15.17
C ILE A 469 -14.67 -27.22 -15.52
N ALA A 470 -14.69 -25.99 -15.00
CA ALA A 470 -15.73 -25.00 -15.29
C ALA A 470 -15.66 -24.48 -16.73
N ILE A 471 -14.50 -24.59 -17.37
CA ILE A 471 -14.18 -23.96 -18.66
C ILE A 471 -14.17 -24.99 -19.79
N LYS A 472 -13.53 -26.14 -19.58
CA LYS A 472 -13.26 -27.14 -20.61
C LYS A 472 -14.51 -27.71 -21.29
N ASN A 473 -15.62 -27.81 -20.54
CA ASN A 473 -16.88 -28.39 -20.99
C ASN A 473 -17.96 -27.33 -21.24
N HIS A 474 -17.60 -26.05 -21.11
CA HIS A 474 -18.53 -24.95 -21.20
C HIS A 474 -19.02 -24.76 -22.63
N ARG A 475 -20.34 -24.61 -22.81
CA ARG A 475 -21.01 -24.54 -24.12
C ARG A 475 -21.53 -23.15 -24.44
N SER A 476 -21.68 -22.29 -23.43
CA SER A 476 -22.13 -20.91 -23.58
C SER A 476 -20.98 -19.93 -23.77
N LYS A 477 -21.31 -18.64 -23.79
CA LYS A 477 -20.35 -17.56 -23.96
C LYS A 477 -19.44 -17.43 -22.73
N LEU A 478 -18.13 -17.34 -22.95
CA LEU A 478 -17.16 -17.00 -21.91
C LEU A 478 -16.69 -15.54 -22.01
N PHE A 479 -16.47 -14.94 -20.86
CA PHE A 479 -15.83 -13.64 -20.69
C PHE A 479 -14.61 -13.82 -19.79
N PHE A 480 -13.41 -13.57 -20.30
CA PHE A 480 -12.19 -13.76 -19.50
C PHE A 480 -11.69 -12.46 -18.88
N LEU A 481 -11.23 -12.54 -17.63
CA LEU A 481 -10.53 -11.47 -16.94
C LEU A 481 -9.07 -11.40 -17.38
N THR A 482 -8.49 -10.21 -17.25
CA THR A 482 -7.06 -9.90 -17.46
C THR A 482 -6.32 -9.80 -16.13
N ASP A 483 -6.73 -10.60 -15.15
CA ASP A 483 -6.28 -10.61 -13.75
C ASP A 483 -4.89 -11.22 -13.54
N LEU A 484 -4.38 -11.94 -14.54
CA LEU A 484 -3.01 -12.44 -14.59
C LEU A 484 -2.23 -11.76 -15.71
N GLU A 485 -0.99 -11.35 -15.39
CA GLU A 485 -0.06 -10.75 -16.36
C GLU A 485 0.15 -11.64 -17.60
N TYR A 486 0.09 -12.97 -17.42
CA TYR A 486 0.15 -13.90 -18.55
C TYR A 486 -0.96 -13.70 -19.60
N VAL A 487 -2.21 -13.50 -19.15
CA VAL A 487 -3.35 -13.24 -20.06
C VAL A 487 -3.24 -11.83 -20.61
N ARG A 488 -2.93 -10.87 -19.74
CA ARG A 488 -2.80 -9.45 -20.08
C ARG A 488 -1.70 -9.18 -21.10
N TYR A 489 -0.61 -9.97 -21.10
CA TYR A 489 0.44 -9.92 -22.10
C TYR A 489 -0.11 -9.98 -23.53
N PHE A 490 -1.07 -10.87 -23.81
CA PHE A 490 -1.64 -11.01 -25.15
C PHE A 490 -2.59 -9.86 -25.51
N ILE A 491 -3.28 -9.28 -24.53
CA ILE A 491 -4.09 -8.07 -24.72
C ILE A 491 -3.19 -6.92 -25.17
N LEU A 492 -2.08 -6.68 -24.45
CA LEU A 492 -1.13 -5.62 -24.76
C LEU A 492 -0.38 -5.86 -26.09
N LYS A 493 0.06 -7.10 -26.34
CA LYS A 493 0.80 -7.46 -27.57
C LYS A 493 0.00 -7.15 -28.84
N TYR A 494 -1.32 -7.34 -28.80
CA TYR A 494 -2.22 -7.13 -29.93
C TYR A 494 -3.03 -5.83 -29.84
N ASP A 495 -2.59 -4.90 -28.98
CA ASP A 495 -3.20 -3.57 -28.82
C ASP A 495 -4.72 -3.65 -28.59
N LYS A 496 -5.14 -4.63 -27.79
CA LYS A 496 -6.54 -4.83 -27.41
C LYS A 496 -6.87 -3.94 -26.22
N PRO A 497 -8.08 -3.39 -26.17
CA PRO A 497 -8.50 -2.61 -25.01
C PRO A 497 -8.58 -3.50 -23.76
N ASP A 498 -8.22 -2.92 -22.63
CA ASP A 498 -8.24 -3.56 -21.31
C ASP A 498 -9.04 -2.70 -20.33
N ILE A 499 -9.47 -3.30 -19.23
CA ILE A 499 -10.11 -2.58 -18.13
C ILE A 499 -9.64 -3.16 -16.80
N PHE A 500 -9.28 -2.28 -15.87
CA PHE A 500 -8.93 -2.71 -14.53
C PHE A 500 -10.12 -3.42 -13.88
N PHE A 501 -9.89 -4.63 -13.37
CA PHE A 501 -10.90 -5.44 -12.71
C PHE A 501 -10.49 -5.79 -11.28
N SER A 502 -11.24 -5.31 -10.30
CA SER A 502 -11.03 -5.66 -8.89
C SER A 502 -11.97 -6.79 -8.49
N THR A 503 -11.42 -7.88 -7.97
CA THR A 503 -12.23 -9.03 -7.52
C THR A 503 -12.82 -8.82 -6.13
N GLY A 504 -12.31 -7.88 -5.33
CA GLY A 504 -12.72 -7.67 -3.94
C GLY A 504 -12.47 -8.86 -3.00
N GLY A 505 -11.69 -9.85 -3.43
CA GLY A 505 -11.34 -11.03 -2.65
C GLY A 505 -12.34 -12.19 -2.72
N SER A 506 -13.50 -12.04 -3.38
CA SER A 506 -14.50 -13.10 -3.54
C SER A 506 -15.16 -13.12 -4.94
N VAL A 507 -15.77 -14.24 -5.30
CA VAL A 507 -16.54 -14.38 -6.55
C VAL A 507 -17.74 -13.41 -6.59
N ALA A 508 -18.44 -13.23 -5.47
CA ALA A 508 -19.62 -12.36 -5.40
C ALA A 508 -19.25 -10.87 -5.49
N THR A 509 -18.16 -10.45 -4.84
CA THR A 509 -17.63 -9.08 -4.99
C THR A 509 -17.12 -8.82 -6.41
N SER A 510 -16.66 -9.84 -7.13
CA SER A 510 -16.31 -9.74 -8.55
C SER A 510 -17.54 -9.49 -9.43
N ALA A 511 -18.64 -10.20 -9.18
CA ALA A 511 -19.92 -9.96 -9.84
C ALA A 511 -20.45 -8.53 -9.58
N MET A 512 -20.28 -8.04 -8.35
CA MET A 512 -20.60 -6.66 -7.98
C MET A 512 -19.73 -5.65 -8.72
N PHE A 513 -18.41 -5.87 -8.80
CA PHE A 513 -17.50 -4.99 -9.52
C PHE A 513 -17.80 -4.94 -11.02
N PHE A 514 -18.08 -6.10 -11.65
CA PHE A 514 -18.56 -6.14 -13.03
C PHE A 514 -19.81 -5.27 -13.24
N SER A 515 -20.77 -5.36 -12.32
CA SER A 515 -22.02 -4.61 -12.42
C SER A 515 -21.80 -3.10 -12.33
N TYR A 516 -20.85 -2.68 -11.50
CA TYR A 516 -20.39 -1.30 -11.45
C TYR A 516 -19.71 -0.87 -12.77
N LEU A 517 -18.83 -1.69 -13.34
CA LEU A 517 -18.14 -1.35 -14.60
C LEU A 517 -19.12 -1.17 -15.78
N VAL A 518 -20.18 -1.97 -15.83
CA VAL A 518 -21.27 -1.79 -16.80
C VAL A 518 -22.02 -0.47 -16.55
N GLY A 519 -22.07 -0.02 -15.30
CA GLY A 519 -22.78 1.18 -14.86
C GLY A 519 -24.25 0.92 -14.58
N PHE A 520 -24.63 -0.27 -14.12
CA PHE A 520 -26.02 -0.55 -13.78
C PHE A 520 -26.54 0.45 -12.75
N LYS A 521 -27.71 1.02 -13.03
CA LYS A 521 -28.38 2.04 -12.21
C LYS A 521 -28.56 1.58 -10.78
N ARG A 522 -28.80 0.27 -10.61
CA ARG A 522 -28.97 -0.36 -9.30
C ARG A 522 -28.28 -1.71 -9.25
N ILE A 523 -27.63 -1.98 -8.12
CA ILE A 523 -26.97 -3.24 -7.79
C ILE A 523 -27.60 -3.77 -6.50
N VAL A 524 -28.28 -4.91 -6.59
CA VAL A 524 -28.98 -5.56 -5.48
C VAL A 524 -28.19 -6.79 -5.06
N MET A 525 -27.73 -6.83 -3.81
CA MET A 525 -27.04 -7.99 -3.24
C MET A 525 -28.06 -8.97 -2.64
N VAL A 526 -27.93 -10.25 -2.95
CA VAL A 526 -28.83 -11.31 -2.50
C VAL A 526 -28.01 -12.51 -2.04
N GLY A 527 -28.30 -13.06 -0.86
CA GLY A 527 -27.57 -14.23 -0.34
C GLY A 527 -26.08 -13.94 -0.09
N MET A 528 -25.71 -12.68 0.15
CA MET A 528 -24.35 -12.27 0.52
C MET A 528 -24.28 -12.05 2.04
N ASP A 529 -24.50 -13.12 2.82
CA ASP A 529 -24.53 -13.03 4.28
C ASP A 529 -23.23 -12.47 4.86
N LEU A 530 -22.07 -12.85 4.29
CA LEU A 530 -20.74 -12.51 4.83
C LEU A 530 -20.61 -12.83 6.32
N ALA A 531 -21.37 -13.80 6.82
CA ALA A 531 -21.38 -14.23 8.19
C ALA A 531 -21.75 -15.70 8.26
N MET A 532 -21.45 -16.31 9.41
CA MET A 532 -21.83 -17.68 9.74
C MET A 532 -23.26 -17.69 10.31
N THR A 533 -24.24 -17.31 9.50
CA THR A 533 -25.65 -17.27 9.90
C THR A 533 -26.11 -18.68 10.32
N LYS A 534 -26.62 -18.83 11.55
CA LYS A 534 -26.98 -20.13 12.17
C LYS A 534 -25.83 -21.17 12.21
N MET A 535 -24.57 -20.73 12.28
CA MET A 535 -23.40 -21.63 12.21
C MET A 535 -23.35 -22.41 10.88
N LYS A 536 -23.72 -21.78 9.76
CA LYS A 536 -23.54 -22.34 8.41
C LYS A 536 -22.75 -21.36 7.54
N TYR A 537 -21.93 -21.88 6.64
CA TYR A 537 -21.24 -21.07 5.63
C TYR A 537 -22.09 -20.82 4.37
N HIS A 538 -23.05 -21.71 4.05
CA HIS A 538 -23.84 -21.66 2.81
C HIS A 538 -25.33 -22.07 2.99
N ALA A 539 -26.21 -21.62 2.09
CA ALA A 539 -27.69 -21.84 2.10
C ALA A 539 -28.11 -23.29 2.18
N SER A 540 -27.45 -24.16 1.41
CA SER A 540 -27.78 -25.57 1.32
C SER A 540 -26.55 -26.42 1.62
N ASP A 541 -26.62 -27.30 2.62
CA ASP A 541 -25.56 -28.25 2.97
C ASP A 541 -25.26 -29.21 1.80
N ILE A 542 -24.21 -28.91 1.03
CA ILE A 542 -23.48 -29.93 0.24
C ILE A 542 -22.27 -30.46 1.05
N TYR A 543 -21.86 -29.77 2.12
CA TYR A 543 -20.67 -30.11 2.88
C TYR A 543 -20.97 -30.16 4.38
N ASN A 544 -20.79 -31.36 4.96
CA ASN A 544 -21.00 -31.76 6.34
C ASN A 544 -20.94 -30.64 7.41
N GLU A 545 -21.91 -30.70 8.34
CA GLU A 545 -21.98 -29.94 9.58
C GLU A 545 -20.64 -29.96 10.33
N GLY A 546 -19.97 -28.82 10.39
CA GLY A 546 -18.80 -28.61 11.25
C GLY A 546 -19.21 -27.84 12.49
N THR A 547 -18.96 -28.39 13.68
CA THR A 547 -18.95 -27.61 14.93
C THR A 547 -17.73 -26.69 14.92
N PHE A 548 -17.94 -25.38 15.05
CA PHE A 548 -16.86 -24.39 15.07
C PHE A 548 -16.19 -24.29 16.43
N ASP A 549 -14.88 -24.12 16.41
CA ASP A 549 -14.14 -23.70 17.59
C ASP A 549 -14.19 -22.17 17.69
N LEU A 550 -15.01 -21.66 18.61
CA LEU A 550 -15.08 -20.21 18.89
C LEU A 550 -13.77 -19.64 19.44
N ASN A 551 -12.77 -20.48 19.74
CA ASN A 551 -11.44 -20.04 20.10
C ASN A 551 -10.54 -19.79 18.86
N ASP A 552 -11.02 -20.04 17.63
CA ASP A 552 -10.29 -19.68 16.42
C ASP A 552 -10.13 -18.15 16.34
N PRO A 553 -8.89 -17.61 16.31
CA PRO A 553 -8.65 -16.17 16.26
C PRO A 553 -9.17 -15.50 14.99
N ASN A 554 -9.53 -16.27 13.95
CA ASN A 554 -10.14 -15.75 12.73
C ASN A 554 -11.66 -15.54 12.87
N ILE A 555 -12.29 -16.02 13.94
CA ILE A 555 -13.73 -15.84 14.18
C ILE A 555 -13.93 -14.59 15.03
N VAL A 556 -14.78 -13.69 14.56
CA VAL A 556 -15.10 -12.43 15.21
C VAL A 556 -16.61 -12.26 15.36
N GLU A 557 -17.02 -11.66 16.47
CA GLU A 557 -18.42 -11.27 16.70
C GLU A 557 -18.66 -9.89 16.06
N CYS A 558 -19.76 -9.77 15.32
CA CYS A 558 -20.11 -8.57 14.54
C CYS A 558 -21.60 -8.24 14.69
N GLU A 559 -21.98 -7.04 14.24
CA GLU A 559 -23.38 -6.62 14.15
C GLU A 559 -24.04 -7.25 12.91
N SER A 560 -25.18 -7.89 13.12
CA SER A 560 -26.02 -8.44 12.04
C SER A 560 -26.86 -7.36 11.38
N TYR A 561 -27.37 -7.64 10.18
CA TYR A 561 -28.22 -6.71 9.41
C TYR A 561 -29.44 -6.17 10.18
N ASP A 562 -29.96 -6.90 11.17
CA ASP A 562 -31.09 -6.52 12.04
C ASP A 562 -30.67 -5.92 13.40
N GLY A 563 -29.37 -5.68 13.61
CA GLY A 563 -28.80 -5.17 14.86
C GLY A 563 -28.51 -6.23 15.92
N ALA A 564 -28.80 -7.51 15.65
CA ALA A 564 -28.38 -8.61 16.53
C ALA A 564 -26.87 -8.88 16.42
N LYS A 565 -26.37 -9.89 17.16
CA LYS A 565 -24.98 -10.36 17.06
C LYS A 565 -24.89 -11.56 16.12
N VAL A 566 -23.84 -11.59 15.29
CA VAL A 566 -23.52 -12.71 14.41
C VAL A 566 -22.02 -12.96 14.42
N TYR A 567 -21.61 -14.22 14.23
CA TYR A 567 -20.19 -14.55 14.04
C TYR A 567 -19.82 -14.52 12.57
N SER A 568 -18.64 -14.00 12.27
CA SER A 568 -18.06 -13.99 10.93
C SER A 568 -16.57 -14.35 11.00
N THR A 569 -15.97 -14.64 9.84
CA THR A 569 -14.52 -14.81 9.74
C THR A 569 -13.87 -13.52 9.26
N LEU A 570 -12.58 -13.33 9.59
CA LEU A 570 -11.84 -12.16 9.14
C LEU A 570 -11.86 -11.96 7.62
N ASP A 571 -11.93 -13.03 6.82
CA ASP A 571 -12.04 -12.94 5.36
C ASP A 571 -13.40 -12.38 4.92
N LEU A 572 -14.49 -12.85 5.51
CA LEU A 572 -15.84 -12.38 5.20
C LEU A 572 -16.05 -10.93 5.66
N VAL A 573 -15.46 -10.54 6.80
CA VAL A 573 -15.43 -9.15 7.25
C VAL A 573 -14.64 -8.28 6.27
N ALA A 574 -13.50 -8.75 5.76
CA ALA A 574 -12.74 -8.02 4.75
C ALA A 574 -13.54 -7.80 3.45
N TYR A 575 -14.40 -8.75 3.05
CA TYR A 575 -15.31 -8.55 1.91
C TYR A 575 -16.37 -7.49 2.20
N ALA A 576 -16.92 -7.46 3.42
CA ALA A 576 -17.86 -6.42 3.83
C ALA A 576 -17.20 -5.04 3.80
N GLU A 577 -16.01 -4.91 4.39
CA GLU A 577 -15.23 -3.67 4.35
C GLU A 577 -14.90 -3.22 2.92
N TRP A 578 -14.55 -4.16 2.03
CA TRP A 578 -14.31 -3.84 0.63
C TRP A 578 -15.56 -3.28 -0.06
N ILE A 579 -16.75 -3.83 0.25
CA ILE A 579 -18.03 -3.30 -0.25
C ILE A 579 -18.24 -1.87 0.28
N GLU A 580 -18.08 -1.65 1.59
CA GLU A 580 -18.23 -0.35 2.24
C GLU A 580 -17.31 0.72 1.62
N GLU A 581 -16.03 0.39 1.41
CA GLU A 581 -15.06 1.29 0.77
C GLU A 581 -15.40 1.56 -0.70
N SER A 582 -15.93 0.56 -1.40
CA SER A 582 -16.28 0.64 -2.82
C SER A 582 -17.52 1.50 -3.09
N LEU A 583 -18.40 1.73 -2.09
CA LEU A 583 -19.56 2.62 -2.24
C LEU A 583 -19.15 4.03 -2.70
N SER A 584 -18.00 4.51 -2.25
CA SER A 584 -17.46 5.82 -2.65
C SER A 584 -17.09 5.90 -4.14
N LYS A 585 -16.80 4.75 -4.76
CA LYS A 585 -16.50 4.59 -6.19
C LYS A 585 -17.78 4.36 -6.99
N PHE A 586 -18.78 3.71 -6.40
CA PHE A 586 -20.04 3.33 -7.05
C PHE A 586 -21.10 4.45 -7.03
N ARG A 587 -20.73 5.73 -6.94
CA ARG A 587 -21.66 6.85 -6.73
C ARG A 587 -22.78 6.99 -7.76
N ASP A 588 -22.57 6.48 -8.97
CA ASP A 588 -23.56 6.51 -10.06
C ASP A 588 -24.55 5.32 -10.00
N SER A 589 -24.34 4.36 -9.10
CA SER A 589 -25.17 3.16 -8.91
C SER A 589 -25.79 3.15 -7.51
N GLU A 590 -27.09 2.89 -7.42
CA GLU A 590 -27.77 2.62 -6.16
C GLU A 590 -27.43 1.20 -5.69
N VAL A 591 -26.77 1.06 -4.55
CA VAL A 591 -26.42 -0.25 -3.97
C VAL A 591 -27.42 -0.59 -2.85
N ILE A 592 -28.07 -1.75 -2.96
CA ILE A 592 -29.06 -2.22 -1.99
C ILE A 592 -28.69 -3.63 -1.50
N ASN A 593 -28.85 -3.87 -0.20
CA ASN A 593 -28.70 -5.19 0.40
C ASN A 593 -30.07 -5.86 0.59
N ALA A 594 -30.42 -6.80 -0.28
CA ALA A 594 -31.59 -7.67 -0.15
C ALA A 594 -31.27 -9.01 0.52
N THR A 595 -30.12 -9.10 1.21
CA THR A 595 -29.74 -10.25 2.02
C THR A 595 -30.43 -10.12 3.39
N GLU A 596 -31.41 -10.99 3.65
CA GLU A 596 -32.15 -11.04 4.92
C GLU A 596 -31.41 -11.91 5.95
N GLY A 597 -30.12 -11.65 6.13
CA GLY A 597 -29.23 -12.42 7.00
C GLY A 597 -27.83 -11.85 7.03
N GLY A 598 -27.02 -12.35 7.96
CA GLY A 598 -25.58 -12.07 7.99
C GLY A 598 -25.21 -10.67 8.51
N LEU A 599 -24.08 -10.16 8.03
CA LEU A 599 -23.47 -8.91 8.49
C LEU A 599 -24.26 -7.69 8.05
N LYS A 600 -24.25 -6.66 8.91
CA LYS A 600 -24.62 -5.31 8.52
C LYS A 600 -23.48 -4.69 7.71
N ILE A 601 -23.80 -4.20 6.51
CA ILE A 601 -22.85 -3.51 5.64
C ILE A 601 -23.11 -1.99 5.78
N LYS A 602 -22.14 -1.25 6.29
CA LYS A 602 -22.29 0.19 6.54
C LYS A 602 -22.48 0.95 5.23
N GLY A 603 -23.39 1.93 5.25
CA GLY A 603 -23.68 2.76 4.07
C GLY A 603 -24.54 2.08 3.00
N VAL A 604 -24.97 0.83 3.20
CA VAL A 604 -25.90 0.14 2.31
C VAL A 604 -27.24 -0.05 3.01
N GLU A 605 -28.33 0.28 2.32
CA GLU A 605 -29.68 0.05 2.83
C GLU A 605 -30.05 -1.44 2.76
N ASN A 606 -30.60 -1.97 3.86
CA ASN A 606 -31.13 -3.32 3.93
C ASN A 606 -32.64 -3.34 3.65
N VAL A 607 -33.07 -4.15 2.69
CA VAL A 607 -34.48 -4.35 2.31
C VAL A 607 -34.81 -5.84 2.17
N THR A 608 -36.09 -6.19 2.07
CA THR A 608 -36.50 -7.57 1.74
C THR A 608 -36.28 -7.88 0.27
N LEU A 609 -36.04 -9.15 -0.08
CA LEU A 609 -35.92 -9.55 -1.48
C LEU A 609 -37.20 -9.34 -2.30
N ASP A 610 -38.38 -9.48 -1.68
CA ASP A 610 -39.68 -9.16 -2.28
C ASP A 610 -39.74 -7.69 -2.75
N TYR A 611 -39.43 -6.75 -1.86
CA TYR A 611 -39.33 -5.34 -2.21
C TYR A 611 -38.34 -5.09 -3.34
N ALA A 612 -37.12 -5.65 -3.27
CA ALA A 612 -36.12 -5.46 -4.31
C ALA A 612 -36.58 -6.01 -5.67
N ALA A 613 -37.28 -7.15 -5.70
CA ALA A 613 -37.87 -7.71 -6.92
C ALA A 613 -38.99 -6.81 -7.47
N SER A 614 -39.79 -6.18 -6.61
CA SER A 614 -40.85 -5.25 -7.03
C SER A 614 -40.32 -4.02 -7.79
N LEU A 615 -39.07 -3.61 -7.52
CA LEU A 615 -38.43 -2.46 -8.17
C LEU A 615 -38.25 -2.64 -9.68
N VAL A 616 -38.25 -3.89 -10.17
CA VAL A 616 -38.09 -4.21 -11.60
C VAL A 616 -39.36 -4.73 -12.26
N GLU A 617 -40.48 -4.89 -11.55
CA GLU A 617 -41.67 -5.53 -12.11
C GLU A 617 -42.24 -4.83 -13.35
N ASN A 618 -42.09 -3.50 -13.42
CA ASN A 618 -42.56 -2.67 -14.52
C ASN A 618 -41.51 -2.41 -15.61
N GLU A 619 -40.31 -2.98 -15.47
CA GLU A 619 -39.23 -2.85 -16.46
C GLU A 619 -39.59 -3.65 -17.73
N LEU A 620 -39.21 -3.12 -18.89
CA LEU A 620 -39.35 -3.83 -20.16
C LEU A 620 -38.46 -5.08 -20.16
N GLU A 621 -39.00 -6.21 -20.61
CA GLU A 621 -38.26 -7.47 -20.72
C GLU A 621 -37.08 -7.38 -21.68
N VAL A 622 -35.96 -7.97 -21.28
CA VAL A 622 -34.70 -8.09 -22.01
C VAL A 622 -34.18 -9.51 -21.86
N ASP A 623 -33.83 -10.13 -22.98
CA ASP A 623 -33.11 -11.41 -22.98
C ASP A 623 -31.61 -11.13 -22.81
N PHE A 624 -31.16 -11.03 -21.56
CA PHE A 624 -29.75 -10.76 -21.25
C PHE A 624 -28.83 -11.89 -21.70
N SER A 625 -29.29 -13.15 -21.65
CA SER A 625 -28.52 -14.29 -22.13
C SER A 625 -28.22 -14.17 -23.63
N LYS A 626 -29.19 -13.73 -24.43
CA LYS A 626 -28.98 -13.43 -25.85
C LYS A 626 -28.04 -12.24 -26.04
N ALA A 627 -28.21 -11.16 -25.29
CA ALA A 627 -27.34 -9.99 -25.38
C ALA A 627 -25.87 -10.34 -25.11
N LEU A 628 -25.61 -11.20 -24.11
CA LEU A 628 -24.28 -11.71 -23.79
C LEU A 628 -23.73 -12.62 -24.89
N ALA A 629 -24.57 -13.48 -25.49
CA ALA A 629 -24.14 -14.37 -26.58
C ALA A 629 -23.66 -13.61 -27.83
N GLU A 630 -24.18 -12.40 -28.08
CA GLU A 630 -23.85 -11.56 -29.24
C GLU A 630 -22.56 -10.74 -29.09
N VAL A 631 -21.92 -10.73 -27.92
CA VAL A 631 -20.67 -9.99 -27.68
C VAL A 631 -19.55 -10.47 -28.62
N PRO A 632 -18.79 -9.60 -29.30
CA PRO A 632 -17.75 -10.00 -30.23
C PRO A 632 -16.58 -10.69 -29.53
N ILE A 633 -15.92 -11.63 -30.22
CA ILE A 633 -14.68 -12.27 -29.78
C ILE A 633 -13.54 -11.24 -29.84
N THR A 634 -12.66 -11.23 -28.84
CA THR A 634 -11.58 -10.22 -28.70
C THR A 634 -10.51 -10.36 -29.77
N PHE A 635 -10.06 -11.59 -30.00
CA PHE A 635 -8.97 -11.90 -30.90
C PHE A 635 -9.50 -12.38 -32.25
N THR A 636 -8.88 -11.91 -33.32
CA THR A 636 -9.12 -12.42 -34.67
C THR A 636 -8.55 -13.82 -34.82
N SER A 637 -9.04 -14.59 -35.80
CA SER A 637 -8.52 -15.95 -36.06
C SER A 637 -7.00 -15.99 -36.30
N LYS A 638 -6.43 -14.93 -36.90
CA LYS A 638 -4.99 -14.80 -37.11
C LYS A 638 -4.25 -14.62 -35.79
N GLU A 639 -4.70 -13.70 -34.94
CA GLU A 639 -4.11 -13.44 -33.63
C GLU A 639 -4.21 -14.68 -32.73
N ILE A 640 -5.35 -15.39 -32.74
CA ILE A 640 -5.52 -16.66 -32.02
C ILE A 640 -4.45 -17.67 -32.44
N GLN A 641 -4.23 -17.84 -33.74
CA GLN A 641 -3.23 -18.76 -34.24
C GLN A 641 -1.82 -18.37 -33.78
N GLU A 642 -1.46 -17.09 -33.89
CA GLU A 642 -0.16 -16.59 -33.43
C GLU A 642 0.03 -16.76 -31.91
N ILE A 643 -1.00 -16.55 -31.10
CA ILE A 643 -0.96 -16.81 -29.65
C ILE A 643 -0.66 -18.28 -29.39
N LEU A 644 -1.34 -19.19 -30.09
CA LEU A 644 -1.09 -20.64 -29.96
C LEU A 644 0.33 -21.02 -30.37
N GLU A 645 0.86 -20.41 -31.44
CA GLU A 645 2.25 -20.63 -31.90
C GLU A 645 3.28 -20.11 -30.89
N ILE A 646 3.05 -18.94 -30.28
CA ILE A 646 3.88 -18.42 -29.19
C ILE A 646 3.88 -19.38 -28.00
N ASN A 647 2.71 -19.85 -27.59
CA ASN A 647 2.55 -20.81 -26.49
C ASN A 647 3.27 -22.14 -26.80
N ALA A 648 3.17 -22.64 -28.04
CA ALA A 648 3.90 -23.84 -28.47
C ALA A 648 5.42 -23.64 -28.44
N SER A 649 5.91 -22.43 -28.78
CA SER A 649 7.34 -22.10 -28.73
C SER A 649 7.92 -22.12 -27.31
N TYR A 650 7.08 -21.91 -26.29
CA TYR A 650 7.51 -21.95 -24.89
C TYR A 650 8.03 -23.31 -24.44
N VAL A 651 7.68 -24.40 -25.14
CA VAL A 651 8.24 -25.73 -24.86
C VAL A 651 9.76 -25.76 -25.10
N GLU A 652 10.24 -25.18 -26.19
CA GLU A 652 11.68 -25.10 -26.47
C GLU A 652 12.36 -24.01 -25.64
N PHE A 653 11.66 -22.90 -25.38
CA PHE A 653 12.14 -21.86 -24.47
C PHE A 653 12.40 -22.41 -23.07
N ALA A 654 11.47 -23.16 -22.49
CA ALA A 654 11.62 -23.80 -21.18
C ALA A 654 12.88 -24.68 -21.12
N LYS A 655 13.14 -25.49 -22.15
CA LYS A 655 14.35 -26.33 -22.24
C LYS A 655 15.64 -25.49 -22.32
N ALA A 656 15.61 -24.36 -23.00
CA ALA A 656 16.75 -23.45 -23.07
C ALA A 656 17.04 -22.82 -21.70
N GLN A 657 15.99 -22.40 -20.98
CA GLN A 657 16.10 -21.83 -19.63
C GLN A 657 16.57 -22.87 -18.60
N ASP A 658 16.08 -24.11 -18.68
CA ASP A 658 16.56 -25.24 -17.89
C ASP A 658 18.09 -25.41 -17.99
N ARG A 659 18.65 -25.31 -19.21
CA ARG A 659 20.10 -25.43 -19.43
C ARG A 659 20.86 -24.27 -18.81
N LYS A 660 20.35 -23.03 -18.95
CA LYS A 660 20.96 -21.83 -18.36
C LYS A 660 20.97 -21.90 -16.83
N LEU A 661 19.84 -22.24 -16.22
CA LEU A 661 19.69 -22.38 -14.78
C LEU A 661 20.60 -23.47 -14.21
N LYS A 662 20.67 -24.65 -14.86
CA LYS A 662 21.58 -25.73 -14.43
C LYS A 662 23.05 -25.31 -14.46
N LEU A 663 23.47 -24.57 -15.49
CA LEU A 663 24.84 -24.05 -15.57
C LEU A 663 25.10 -23.02 -14.45
N LEU A 664 24.19 -22.07 -14.24
CA LEU A 664 24.32 -21.07 -13.18
C LEU A 664 24.38 -21.70 -11.78
N ILE A 665 23.50 -22.66 -11.49
CA ILE A 665 23.49 -23.40 -10.22
C ILE A 665 24.81 -24.15 -10.04
N SER A 666 25.30 -24.84 -11.08
CA SER A 666 26.58 -25.57 -11.01
C SER A 666 27.76 -24.62 -10.77
N ASP A 667 27.77 -23.44 -11.39
CA ASP A 667 28.83 -22.46 -11.20
C ASP A 667 28.80 -21.88 -9.78
N LEU A 668 27.61 -21.62 -9.23
CA LEU A 668 27.41 -21.16 -7.85
C LEU A 668 27.80 -22.22 -6.82
N GLU A 669 27.43 -23.48 -7.04
CA GLU A 669 27.85 -24.60 -6.19
C GLU A 669 29.37 -24.78 -6.21
N HIS A 670 30.01 -24.61 -7.37
CA HIS A 670 31.46 -24.65 -7.47
C HIS A 670 32.11 -23.49 -6.68
N ALA A 671 31.62 -22.26 -6.90
CA ALA A 671 32.08 -21.07 -6.19
C ALA A 671 31.89 -21.18 -4.67
N LYS A 672 30.76 -21.74 -4.23
CA LYS A 672 30.48 -22.07 -2.82
C LYS A 672 31.54 -22.98 -2.23
N ASN A 673 31.80 -24.12 -2.88
CA ASN A 673 32.80 -25.09 -2.42
C ASN A 673 34.21 -24.47 -2.35
N GLU A 674 34.57 -23.61 -3.31
CA GLU A 674 35.86 -22.92 -3.28
C GLU A 674 35.96 -21.93 -2.11
N PHE A 675 34.87 -21.22 -1.82
CA PHE A 675 34.77 -20.30 -0.69
C PHE A 675 34.84 -21.04 0.65
N GLU A 676 34.10 -22.15 0.83
CA GLU A 676 34.14 -23.03 2.01
C GLU A 676 35.55 -23.62 2.25
N MET A 677 36.35 -23.79 1.19
CA MET A 677 37.76 -24.19 1.28
C MET A 677 38.72 -23.04 1.65
N GLY A 678 38.20 -21.85 1.96
CA GLY A 678 38.96 -20.65 2.31
C GLY A 678 39.64 -19.97 1.12
N LYS A 679 39.23 -20.27 -0.13
CA LYS A 679 39.76 -19.56 -1.30
C LYS A 679 39.07 -18.20 -1.45
N LYS A 680 39.80 -17.25 -2.02
CA LYS A 680 39.22 -15.96 -2.40
C LYS A 680 38.42 -16.13 -3.70
N VAL A 681 37.11 -16.09 -3.59
CA VAL A 681 36.17 -16.19 -4.72
C VAL A 681 35.59 -14.80 -5.01
N ASP A 682 35.55 -14.42 -6.28
CA ASP A 682 34.83 -13.23 -6.73
C ASP A 682 33.44 -13.66 -7.22
N PHE A 683 32.42 -13.35 -6.42
CA PHE A 683 31.04 -13.70 -6.74
C PHE A 683 30.37 -12.70 -7.70
N THR A 684 30.99 -11.55 -7.97
CA THR A 684 30.39 -10.46 -8.77
C THR A 684 29.86 -10.96 -10.12
N PRO A 685 30.63 -11.72 -10.94
CA PRO A 685 30.13 -12.19 -12.24
C PRO A 685 28.97 -13.20 -12.14
N LEU A 686 28.84 -13.90 -11.01
CA LEU A 686 27.73 -14.84 -10.78
C LEU A 686 26.47 -14.09 -10.34
N PHE A 687 26.62 -13.07 -9.48
CA PHE A 687 25.51 -12.19 -9.12
C PHE A 687 25.03 -11.36 -10.32
N ASP A 688 25.92 -10.88 -11.17
CA ASP A 688 25.53 -10.21 -12.43
C ASP A 688 24.66 -11.13 -13.31
N ARG A 689 25.02 -12.41 -13.42
CA ARG A 689 24.22 -13.41 -14.15
C ARG A 689 22.88 -13.73 -13.49
N ILE A 690 22.80 -13.68 -12.16
CA ILE A 690 21.53 -13.80 -11.43
C ILE A 690 20.66 -12.58 -11.73
N HIS A 691 21.22 -11.38 -11.66
CA HIS A 691 20.50 -10.15 -12.00
C HIS A 691 20.03 -10.13 -13.45
N GLU A 692 20.86 -10.51 -14.41
CA GLU A 692 20.45 -10.67 -15.81
C GLU A 692 19.32 -11.69 -15.97
N PHE A 693 19.38 -12.80 -15.24
CA PHE A 693 18.30 -13.79 -15.23
C PHE A 693 17.00 -13.21 -14.66
N ASP A 694 17.06 -12.53 -13.51
CA ASP A 694 15.92 -11.88 -12.86
C ASP A 694 15.30 -10.76 -13.71
N ASP A 695 16.11 -9.95 -14.37
CA ASP A 695 15.64 -8.89 -15.28
C ASP A 695 15.02 -9.48 -16.54
N SER A 696 15.55 -10.59 -17.06
CA SER A 696 14.92 -11.32 -18.16
C SER A 696 13.57 -11.93 -17.76
N ARG A 697 13.41 -12.28 -16.47
CA ARG A 697 12.18 -12.83 -15.89
C ARG A 697 11.05 -11.80 -15.88
N ARG A 698 11.36 -10.53 -15.57
CA ARG A 698 10.36 -9.45 -15.42
C ARG A 698 9.65 -9.05 -16.71
N ASN A 699 10.14 -9.45 -17.87
CA ASN A 699 9.64 -9.00 -19.18
C ASN A 699 9.12 -10.15 -20.07
N ASP A 700 8.96 -11.36 -19.54
CA ASP A 700 8.54 -12.53 -20.31
C ASP A 700 7.34 -13.24 -19.66
N ALA A 701 6.25 -13.38 -20.42
CA ALA A 701 4.98 -13.91 -19.92
C ALA A 701 5.10 -15.38 -19.44
N PHE A 702 5.94 -16.21 -20.07
CA PHE A 702 6.15 -17.57 -19.60
C PHE A 702 6.89 -17.57 -18.25
N GLN A 703 7.88 -16.70 -18.10
CA GLN A 703 8.61 -16.56 -16.84
C GLN A 703 7.74 -16.06 -15.68
N ASP A 704 6.67 -15.31 -15.95
CA ASP A 704 5.67 -14.97 -14.92
C ASP A 704 4.98 -16.21 -14.35
N LEU A 705 4.63 -17.19 -15.20
CA LEU A 705 4.04 -18.45 -14.75
C LEU A 705 5.02 -19.28 -13.92
N VAL A 706 6.30 -19.30 -14.32
CA VAL A 706 7.37 -19.96 -13.55
C VAL A 706 7.52 -19.30 -12.18
N SER A 707 7.52 -17.97 -12.12
CA SER A 707 7.58 -17.20 -10.88
C SER A 707 6.42 -17.52 -9.94
N ILE A 708 5.18 -17.59 -10.45
CA ILE A 708 4.01 -17.96 -9.65
C ILE A 708 4.16 -19.38 -9.09
N LYS A 709 4.64 -20.34 -9.89
CA LYS A 709 4.83 -21.74 -9.48
C LYS A 709 5.96 -21.90 -8.44
N ALA A 710 7.05 -21.14 -8.56
CA ALA A 710 8.18 -21.17 -7.63
C ALA A 710 7.89 -20.52 -6.26
N LYS A 711 6.92 -19.61 -6.22
CA LYS A 711 6.68 -18.68 -5.10
C LYS A 711 6.49 -19.34 -3.73
N GLN A 712 5.89 -20.52 -3.67
CA GLN A 712 5.71 -21.24 -2.40
C GLN A 712 7.05 -21.69 -1.82
N LYS A 713 7.89 -22.35 -2.64
CA LYS A 713 9.21 -22.82 -2.23
C LYS A 713 10.15 -21.66 -1.93
N GLU A 714 10.11 -20.60 -2.75
CA GLU A 714 10.86 -19.36 -2.49
C GLU A 714 10.50 -18.76 -1.12
N LYS A 715 9.20 -18.73 -0.76
CA LYS A 715 8.74 -18.25 0.55
C LYS A 715 9.28 -19.12 1.69
N GLU A 716 9.17 -20.44 1.59
CA GLU A 716 9.67 -21.37 2.62
C GLU A 716 11.19 -21.22 2.85
N ILE A 717 11.96 -21.01 1.77
CA ILE A 717 13.40 -20.76 1.84
C ILE A 717 13.68 -19.39 2.49
N ALA A 718 12.98 -18.34 2.07
CA ALA A 718 13.15 -16.99 2.62
C ALA A 718 12.79 -16.90 4.10
N ASP A 719 11.68 -17.52 4.52
CA ASP A 719 11.25 -17.57 5.93
C ASP A 719 12.30 -18.30 6.81
N GLY A 720 13.00 -19.29 6.25
CA GLY A 720 14.13 -19.97 6.90
C GLY A 720 15.31 -19.03 7.17
N VAL A 721 15.66 -18.18 6.21
CA VAL A 721 16.77 -17.21 6.30
C VAL A 721 16.43 -16.06 7.25
N ILE A 722 15.21 -15.50 7.16
CA ILE A 722 14.75 -14.37 7.98
C ILE A 722 14.72 -14.72 9.48
N ASN A 723 14.29 -15.95 9.82
CA ASN A 723 14.28 -16.42 11.21
C ASN A 723 15.70 -16.59 11.80
N PHE A 724 16.73 -16.71 10.96
CA PHE A 724 18.12 -16.88 11.35
C PHE A 724 18.82 -15.54 11.67
N ASN A 725 18.50 -14.47 10.91
CA ASN A 725 19.04 -13.12 11.12
C ASN A 725 18.68 -12.48 12.48
N LYS A 726 17.77 -13.10 13.26
CA LYS A 726 17.54 -12.72 14.67
C LYS A 726 18.64 -13.20 15.63
N LYS A 727 19.65 -13.98 15.18
CA LYS A 727 20.56 -14.69 16.09
C LYS A 727 22.08 -14.71 15.83
N ALA A 728 22.66 -14.16 14.75
CA ALA A 728 24.12 -14.23 14.61
C ALA A 728 24.78 -13.05 13.91
N ALA A 729 25.87 -12.58 14.55
CA ALA A 729 27.00 -11.95 13.89
C ALA A 729 27.93 -13.05 13.33
N ASP A 730 28.56 -12.77 12.18
CA ASP A 730 29.70 -13.44 11.54
C ASP A 730 29.54 -14.71 10.65
N ASP A 731 28.42 -15.45 10.62
CA ASP A 731 28.24 -16.62 9.69
C ASP A 731 27.28 -16.36 8.48
N SER A 732 27.02 -15.09 8.14
CA SER A 732 25.93 -14.72 7.22
C SER A 732 26.10 -15.12 5.74
N THR A 733 27.33 -15.22 5.21
CA THR A 733 27.57 -15.30 3.75
C THR A 733 27.32 -16.69 3.15
N GLU A 734 27.70 -17.76 3.84
CA GLU A 734 27.53 -19.15 3.33
C GLU A 734 26.06 -19.55 3.30
N GLU A 735 25.31 -19.19 4.33
CA GLU A 735 23.86 -19.43 4.42
C GLU A 735 23.08 -18.62 3.37
N LEU A 736 23.47 -17.37 3.13
CA LEU A 736 22.93 -16.55 2.04
C LEU A 736 23.17 -17.20 0.68
N LEU A 737 24.38 -17.70 0.42
CA LEU A 737 24.72 -18.35 -0.85
C LEU A 737 23.94 -19.66 -1.02
N GLU A 738 23.79 -20.45 0.03
CA GLU A 738 22.97 -21.67 0.05
C GLU A 738 21.49 -21.36 -0.22
N ALA A 739 20.95 -20.29 0.38
CA ALA A 739 19.59 -19.84 0.13
C ALA A 739 19.38 -19.45 -1.34
N VAL A 740 20.31 -18.68 -1.92
CA VAL A 740 20.27 -18.30 -3.35
C VAL A 740 20.28 -19.53 -4.26
N ILE A 741 21.16 -20.51 -3.99
CA ILE A 741 21.21 -21.77 -4.75
C ILE A 741 19.88 -22.52 -4.65
N ASN A 742 19.29 -22.60 -3.46
CA ASN A 742 18.02 -23.28 -3.25
C ASN A 742 16.84 -22.56 -3.92
N MET A 743 16.84 -21.23 -3.95
CA MET A 743 15.87 -20.45 -4.72
C MET A 743 15.98 -20.74 -6.22
N LEU A 744 17.20 -20.75 -6.78
CA LEU A 744 17.42 -21.08 -8.19
C LEU A 744 17.01 -22.53 -8.52
N LYS A 745 17.23 -23.48 -7.61
CA LYS A 745 16.75 -24.87 -7.74
C LYS A 745 15.22 -24.95 -7.77
N ALA A 746 14.54 -24.19 -6.90
CA ALA A 746 13.08 -24.10 -6.92
C ALA A 746 12.56 -23.52 -8.24
N THR A 747 13.21 -22.48 -8.76
CA THR A 747 12.90 -21.90 -10.09
C THR A 747 13.14 -22.88 -11.23
N LEU A 748 14.22 -23.66 -11.18
CA LEU A 748 14.50 -24.71 -12.17
C LEU A 748 13.41 -25.79 -12.18
N GLU A 749 12.97 -26.24 -11.01
CA GLU A 749 11.88 -27.21 -10.89
C GLU A 749 10.56 -26.66 -11.43
N ALA A 750 10.20 -25.43 -11.05
CA ALA A 750 9.03 -24.73 -11.57
C ALA A 750 9.08 -24.56 -13.10
N ASN A 751 10.22 -24.14 -13.66
CA ASN A 751 10.40 -24.00 -15.11
C ASN A 751 10.16 -25.32 -15.85
N LYS A 752 10.64 -26.43 -15.28
CA LYS A 752 10.42 -27.77 -15.82
C LYS A 752 8.95 -28.17 -15.78
N GLU A 753 8.28 -28.03 -14.63
CA GLU A 753 6.85 -28.36 -14.49
C GLU A 753 5.97 -27.55 -15.44
N VAL A 754 6.21 -26.25 -15.53
CA VAL A 754 5.50 -25.36 -16.46
C VAL A 754 5.76 -25.79 -17.90
N GLY A 755 7.02 -26.01 -18.29
CA GLY A 755 7.39 -26.48 -19.62
C GLY A 755 6.76 -27.84 -19.99
N GLU A 756 6.67 -28.77 -19.05
CA GLU A 756 5.98 -30.06 -19.23
C GLU A 756 4.48 -29.85 -19.48
N LYS A 757 3.82 -28.94 -18.74
CA LYS A 757 2.41 -28.61 -18.93
C LYS A 757 2.13 -27.96 -20.27
N PHE A 758 2.97 -27.02 -20.70
CA PHE A 758 2.91 -26.47 -22.07
C PHE A 758 3.06 -27.56 -23.12
N SER A 759 3.97 -28.52 -22.89
CA SER A 759 4.14 -29.69 -23.75
C SER A 759 2.87 -30.53 -23.86
N GLU A 760 2.16 -30.74 -22.76
CA GLU A 760 0.92 -31.52 -22.72
C GLU A 760 -0.19 -30.85 -23.54
N VAL A 761 -0.36 -29.54 -23.35
CA VAL A 761 -1.47 -28.77 -23.94
C VAL A 761 -1.19 -28.39 -25.39
N TYR A 762 0.00 -27.86 -25.71
CA TYR A 762 0.29 -27.21 -26.99
C TYR A 762 1.07 -28.07 -27.99
N LYS A 763 1.52 -29.29 -27.65
CA LYS A 763 2.05 -30.22 -28.69
C LYS A 763 0.98 -30.80 -29.61
N LYS A 764 -0.30 -30.70 -29.21
CA LYS A 764 -1.46 -31.27 -29.93
C LYS A 764 -2.30 -30.22 -30.66
N VAL A 765 -2.07 -28.95 -30.36
CA VAL A 765 -2.76 -27.78 -30.92
C VAL A 765 -1.88 -27.21 -32.02
#